data_AF-W0J276-F1
#
_entry.id   AF-W0J276-F1
#
_cell.length_a   1.000
_cell.length_b   1.000
_cell.length_c   1.000
_cell.angle_alpha   90.00
_cell.angle_beta   90.00
_cell.angle_gamma   90.00
#
_symmetry.space_group_name_H-M   'P 1'
#
loop_
_entity.id
_entity.type
_entity.pdbx_description
1 polymer ?
#
loop_
_entity_poly.entity_id
_entity_poly.type
_entity_poly.pdbx_seq_one_letter_code
_entity_poly.pdbx_strand_id
1 'polypeptide(L)'
;MNLPFCSCSRRPPFPVFRVVSVRAGALLIALFLLIPLSGYPASEPGTFLIDPGQGGFDAGSLPAPGWSTSLLAGASAVAIDPAVQSPFSAGAGSLLLHDADDGTSGNTGPRVSRSFVAQACGSGSSGTLLWSFEYRIPEGAPDSTEFSIRLAQNLASGVIGPELFLGRGGYLQARNGSSLVPLLAVAAGTWYHVEVTVRLETRTYDVAVASLAADGETGPLVVLASGFGFFNTPVSLAVLASQDTVAGTAGGALHLDNITLRVAAETDAVVYNVKAFGAAGDGIADDGAAIASAVATLKSAGLAGVLYFPDGRYRRGSSGHGLVLNGVSDTTVLFAPDAVLVMDNLVIQNGKKVGSGHGVYVQGPGARLSFIGVHVRWAELAGARSMGDGFRFLGYPGEEGNILEDLHFRDCRTERSPQTGAIFLGCATVDVRNFYVEDSLADGLHFNACNSVTVDTVTGINTGDDTLAFVTYYDPVLIYDQSHYNQPDLNPVWNNAHSTATGITSIGGAANGVRISGGRDITVSDVYVDGKASCGVVIDSARADGMNVRWTYLASRGITLSDLTLLNCDTGLLVHYNPATNPLSSDPVWSGFDVTVTGANTISGAANDSIHLWNCAAIPGDNGQITGGVRIAGVEAAGRRIRVRNSRNCSLTDISLEGASFAVIGATTISPDLGDLPDSDIALDDIVVTGGSLLVQNGRGFTVGSLEVRDAPTDGVIFQNVVQPAGYPAVSSIAVTYPNRNNQAGARALLLAKCQGLTIDNYDLIQDDHPIRSVEIGGGDAAAVTSDVAVMNMNYVSGIVPLSPGHVIQGGAWAPVSWYLNLYYSDTAGQNSGHYLHVP
;
A
#
# COMPACT_ATOMS: atom_id res chain seq x y z
N MET A 1 10.82 -11.28 -39.49
CA MET A 1 11.42 -10.13 -40.20
C MET A 1 11.75 -9.09 -39.13
N ASN A 2 13.06 -8.88 -38.90
CA ASN A 2 13.78 -7.81 -38.20
C ASN A 2 13.21 -7.13 -36.92
N LEU A 3 13.90 -7.42 -35.80
CA LEU A 3 14.21 -6.58 -34.62
C LEU A 3 15.04 -5.32 -35.02
N PRO A 4 15.21 -4.22 -34.22
CA PRO A 4 15.70 -4.25 -32.83
C PRO A 4 15.32 -3.14 -31.80
N PHE A 5 15.67 -3.47 -30.56
CA PHE A 5 15.89 -2.73 -29.29
C PHE A 5 16.18 -1.21 -29.31
N CYS A 6 15.74 -0.50 -28.25
CA CYS A 6 16.64 0.09 -27.24
C CYS A 6 15.92 0.65 -25.99
N SER A 7 16.51 0.40 -24.82
CA SER A 7 16.16 0.90 -23.50
C SER A 7 16.62 2.35 -23.28
N CYS A 8 15.94 3.10 -22.39
CA CYS A 8 16.54 4.07 -21.47
C CYS A 8 15.50 4.60 -20.46
N SER A 9 15.91 4.61 -19.19
CA SER A 9 15.28 5.22 -18.01
C SER A 9 14.78 6.66 -18.19
N ARG A 10 13.59 6.98 -17.64
CA ARG A 10 13.24 8.28 -17.02
C ARG A 10 11.84 8.22 -16.40
N ARG A 11 11.70 8.86 -15.23
CA ARG A 11 10.49 9.11 -14.43
C ARG A 11 9.24 9.40 -15.29
N PRO A 12 8.02 9.01 -14.86
CA PRO A 12 6.81 9.39 -15.59
C PRO A 12 6.64 10.92 -15.60
N PRO A 13 6.24 11.52 -16.75
CA PRO A 13 6.03 12.95 -16.89
C PRO A 13 4.66 13.37 -16.32
N PHE A 14 4.62 14.54 -15.71
CA PHE A 14 3.37 15.26 -15.41
C PHE A 14 2.57 15.49 -16.71
N PRO A 15 1.23 15.37 -16.70
CA PRO A 15 0.42 15.69 -17.88
C PRO A 15 0.41 17.21 -18.11
N VAL A 16 1.16 17.67 -19.11
CA VAL A 16 1.02 19.02 -19.66
C VAL A 16 0.01 18.96 -20.81
N PHE A 17 -1.18 19.54 -20.63
CA PHE A 17 -2.13 19.71 -21.73
C PHE A 17 -1.60 20.79 -22.69
N ARG A 18 -1.30 20.40 -23.93
CA ARG A 18 -0.90 21.31 -25.01
C ARG A 18 -2.03 21.41 -26.04
N VAL A 19 -2.67 22.56 -26.14
CA VAL A 19 -3.70 22.80 -27.16
C VAL A 19 -3.02 23.12 -28.50
N VAL A 20 -3.25 22.27 -29.51
CA VAL A 20 -2.83 22.50 -30.90
C VAL A 20 -4.04 22.98 -31.71
N SER A 21 -3.91 24.15 -32.34
CA SER A 21 -4.92 24.70 -33.26
C SER A 21 -4.86 24.02 -34.63
N VAL A 22 -6.01 23.57 -35.14
CA VAL A 22 -6.21 23.25 -36.57
C VAL A 22 -7.38 24.07 -37.11
N ARG A 23 -7.13 24.84 -38.18
CA ARG A 23 -8.14 25.60 -38.93
C ARG A 23 -8.95 24.68 -39.84
N ALA A 24 -10.29 24.78 -39.80
CA ALA A 24 -11.16 25.18 -40.92
C ALA A 24 -12.60 24.68 -40.75
N GLY A 25 -13.54 25.64 -40.68
CA GLY A 25 -14.85 25.62 -41.32
C GLY A 25 -15.73 24.38 -41.26
N ALA A 26 -16.38 24.14 -40.12
CA ALA A 26 -17.78 23.71 -40.04
C ALA A 26 -18.24 23.73 -38.57
N LEU A 27 -19.44 24.25 -38.34
CA LEU A 27 -20.14 24.29 -37.06
C LEU A 27 -20.24 22.86 -36.48
N LEU A 28 -19.55 22.60 -35.37
CA LEU A 28 -19.77 21.41 -34.54
C LEU A 28 -20.19 21.87 -33.15
N ILE A 29 -21.45 21.61 -32.79
CA ILE A 29 -21.89 21.59 -31.39
C ILE A 29 -21.27 20.33 -30.79
N ALA A 30 -20.21 20.47 -29.98
CA ALA A 30 -19.73 19.40 -29.13
C ALA A 30 -20.71 19.25 -27.94
N LEU A 31 -21.72 18.39 -28.14
CA LEU A 31 -22.53 17.87 -27.04
C LEU A 31 -21.71 16.78 -26.35
N PHE A 32 -21.15 17.06 -25.17
CA PHE A 32 -20.58 16.01 -24.33
C PHE A 32 -21.73 15.21 -23.72
N LEU A 33 -22.02 14.05 -24.30
CA LEU A 33 -22.86 13.03 -23.69
C LEU A 33 -21.95 12.16 -22.80
N LEU A 34 -22.00 12.37 -21.47
CA LEU A 34 -21.44 11.44 -20.49
C LEU A 34 -22.58 10.55 -19.99
N ILE A 35 -22.58 9.29 -20.43
CA ILE A 35 -23.40 8.22 -19.85
C ILE A 35 -22.77 7.88 -18.48
N PRO A 36 -23.54 7.74 -17.39
CA PRO A 36 -22.98 7.45 -16.08
C PRO A 36 -22.47 6.01 -16.06
N LEU A 37 -21.16 5.84 -16.03
CA LEU A 37 -20.53 4.63 -15.50
C LEU A 37 -20.19 4.93 -14.05
N SER A 38 -20.89 4.25 -13.14
CA SER A 38 -20.59 4.23 -11.71
C SER A 38 -19.18 3.69 -11.50
N GLY A 39 -18.29 4.51 -10.92
CA GLY A 39 -16.97 4.09 -10.47
C GLY A 39 -15.84 4.88 -11.12
N TYR A 40 -15.56 6.10 -10.64
CA TYR A 40 -14.23 6.74 -10.60
C TYR A 40 -14.25 7.81 -9.48
N PRO A 41 -13.17 7.95 -8.68
CA PRO A 41 -13.08 8.89 -7.55
C PRO A 41 -13.03 10.35 -8.02
N ALA A 42 -13.43 11.25 -7.13
CA ALA A 42 -13.43 12.70 -7.35
C ALA A 42 -12.00 13.25 -7.49
N SER A 43 -11.76 13.90 -8.64
CA SER A 43 -10.77 14.95 -8.96
C SER A 43 -9.31 14.77 -8.53
N GLU A 44 -8.42 14.48 -9.49
CA GLU A 44 -7.01 14.91 -9.41
C GLU A 44 -6.90 16.43 -9.57
N PRO A 45 -5.96 17.11 -8.87
CA PRO A 45 -5.73 18.54 -9.01
C PRO A 45 -5.07 18.89 -10.36
N GLY A 46 -5.61 19.90 -11.05
CA GLY A 46 -5.03 20.43 -12.30
C GLY A 46 -4.21 21.69 -12.06
N THR A 47 -3.06 21.81 -12.73
CA THR A 47 -2.18 23.01 -12.73
C THR A 47 -2.71 24.10 -13.68
N PHE A 48 -2.73 25.37 -13.24
CA PHE A 48 -3.07 26.52 -14.10
C PHE A 48 -1.86 27.44 -14.32
N LEU A 49 -1.39 27.56 -15.57
CA LEU A 49 -0.28 28.46 -15.97
C LEU A 49 -0.84 29.73 -16.64
N ILE A 50 -0.46 30.92 -16.16
CA ILE A 50 -0.78 32.21 -16.79
C ILE A 50 0.48 32.73 -17.51
N ASP A 51 0.52 32.61 -18.84
CA ASP A 51 1.65 33.06 -19.69
C ASP A 51 1.39 34.45 -20.32
N PRO A 52 2.30 35.43 -20.22
CA PRO A 52 2.15 36.74 -20.87
C PRO A 52 2.34 36.72 -22.40
N GLY A 53 1.27 36.34 -23.11
CA GLY A 53 0.88 36.86 -24.44
C GLY A 53 1.51 36.25 -25.70
N GLN A 54 0.78 36.33 -26.82
CA GLN A 54 1.23 36.68 -28.19
C GLN A 54 0.02 36.76 -29.15
N GLY A 55 -0.27 37.96 -29.68
CA GLY A 55 -1.10 38.14 -30.90
C GLY A 55 -2.40 38.91 -30.71
N GLY A 56 -2.39 40.21 -31.03
CA GLY A 56 -3.59 41.05 -31.12
C GLY A 56 -4.48 40.72 -32.33
N PHE A 57 -5.78 41.02 -32.21
CA PHE A 57 -6.72 41.05 -33.33
C PHE A 57 -7.62 42.30 -33.29
N ASP A 58 -7.76 42.90 -34.47
CA ASP A 58 -8.39 44.18 -34.81
C ASP A 58 -9.93 44.04 -34.90
N ALA A 59 -10.69 44.96 -34.30
CA ALA A 59 -12.16 44.94 -34.28
C ALA A 59 -12.77 45.73 -35.45
N GLY A 60 -13.07 45.06 -36.56
CA GLY A 60 -13.78 45.63 -37.70
C GLY A 60 -15.23 45.15 -37.82
N SER A 61 -16.17 46.08 -37.56
CA SER A 61 -17.53 46.23 -38.10
C SER A 61 -18.41 44.99 -38.40
N LEU A 62 -19.62 44.92 -37.80
CA LEU A 62 -20.94 44.60 -38.43
C LEU A 62 -22.09 44.66 -37.37
N PRO A 63 -23.37 44.84 -37.78
CA PRO A 63 -24.38 45.65 -37.07
C PRO A 63 -25.38 44.86 -36.20
N ALA A 64 -25.97 45.57 -35.23
CA ALA A 64 -26.99 45.07 -34.30
C ALA A 64 -28.34 44.76 -34.97
N PRO A 65 -29.07 43.74 -34.45
CA PRO A 65 -30.43 44.01 -34.01
C PRO A 65 -30.85 43.28 -32.71
N GLY A 66 -31.36 44.06 -31.75
CA GLY A 66 -32.74 43.87 -31.28
C GLY A 66 -33.07 42.77 -30.26
N TRP A 67 -32.13 42.23 -29.49
CA TRP A 67 -32.42 41.50 -28.24
C TRP A 67 -31.28 41.82 -27.25
N SER A 68 -31.60 42.07 -25.98
CA SER A 68 -30.60 42.34 -24.93
C SER A 68 -29.67 41.14 -24.79
N THR A 69 -28.55 41.19 -25.50
CA THR A 69 -27.47 40.22 -25.49
C THR A 69 -26.32 40.85 -24.73
N SER A 70 -26.08 40.41 -23.49
CA SER A 70 -24.75 40.52 -22.89
C SER A 70 -23.87 39.48 -23.59
N LEU A 71 -23.34 39.87 -24.76
CA LEU A 71 -22.40 39.08 -25.54
C LEU A 71 -21.06 39.06 -24.76
N LEU A 72 -20.81 37.99 -24.01
CA LEU A 72 -19.51 37.68 -23.42
C LEU A 72 -18.54 37.36 -24.57
N ALA A 73 -17.83 38.36 -25.06
CA ALA A 73 -16.66 38.16 -25.91
C ALA A 73 -15.46 37.83 -25.00
N GLY A 74 -14.89 36.64 -25.15
CA GLY A 74 -13.52 36.33 -24.71
C GLY A 74 -13.30 35.71 -23.33
N ALA A 75 -14.32 35.48 -22.50
CA ALA A 75 -14.13 34.80 -21.22
C ALA A 75 -14.27 33.27 -21.37
N SER A 76 -13.22 32.52 -21.05
CA SER A 76 -13.31 31.07 -20.82
C SER A 76 -14.11 30.82 -19.53
N ALA A 77 -15.44 30.78 -19.62
CA ALA A 77 -16.29 30.40 -18.51
C ALA A 77 -16.24 28.87 -18.33
N VAL A 78 -15.62 28.38 -17.26
CA VAL A 78 -15.73 26.99 -16.82
C VAL A 78 -16.95 26.87 -15.91
N ALA A 79 -17.98 26.18 -16.37
CA ALA A 79 -19.14 25.82 -15.54
C ALA A 79 -18.78 24.60 -14.68
N ILE A 80 -18.87 24.73 -13.35
CA ILE A 80 -18.70 23.63 -12.39
C ILE A 80 -20.05 22.94 -12.21
N ASP A 81 -20.01 21.59 -12.11
CA ASP A 81 -21.12 20.64 -12.03
C ASP A 81 -22.24 21.03 -11.01
N PRO A 82 -23.54 21.01 -11.41
CA PRO A 82 -24.68 21.25 -10.52
C PRO A 82 -25.05 20.09 -9.57
N ALA A 83 -24.26 19.01 -9.46
CA ALA A 83 -24.64 17.82 -8.68
C ALA A 83 -24.62 17.95 -7.13
N VAL A 84 -24.36 19.13 -6.56
CA VAL A 84 -24.59 19.38 -5.12
C VAL A 84 -25.87 20.20 -4.97
N GLN A 85 -26.99 19.54 -4.68
CA GLN A 85 -28.18 20.22 -4.18
C GLN A 85 -27.89 20.77 -2.78
N SER A 86 -27.36 21.99 -2.73
CA SER A 86 -27.25 22.81 -1.52
C SER A 86 -28.65 23.37 -1.13
N PRO A 87 -28.89 23.74 0.14
CA PRO A 87 -30.16 24.28 0.60
C PRO A 87 -30.47 25.71 0.09
N PHE A 88 -29.70 26.25 -0.86
CA PHE A 88 -30.01 27.52 -1.51
C PHE A 88 -31.02 27.28 -2.65
N SER A 89 -32.28 27.66 -2.40
CA SER A 89 -33.29 27.67 -3.46
C SER A 89 -32.95 28.71 -4.55
N ALA A 90 -32.88 28.22 -5.79
CA ALA A 90 -32.90 28.94 -7.08
C ALA A 90 -31.86 30.06 -7.29
N GLY A 91 -30.68 29.68 -7.80
CA GLY A 91 -29.74 30.60 -8.46
C GLY A 91 -28.33 30.02 -8.48
N ALA A 92 -27.94 29.39 -9.58
CA ALA A 92 -26.62 28.82 -9.77
C ALA A 92 -25.51 29.86 -9.47
N GLY A 93 -24.66 29.56 -8.49
CA GLY A 93 -23.40 30.28 -8.29
C GLY A 93 -22.45 29.94 -9.43
N SER A 94 -22.26 30.87 -10.38
CA SER A 94 -21.22 30.77 -11.39
C SER A 94 -19.93 31.43 -10.88
N LEU A 95 -18.81 30.69 -10.89
CA LEU A 95 -17.48 31.28 -10.75
C LEU A 95 -17.10 31.91 -12.09
N LEU A 96 -17.04 33.23 -12.15
CA LEU A 96 -16.52 33.99 -13.29
C LEU A 96 -15.10 34.44 -12.97
N LEU A 97 -14.13 34.07 -13.81
CA LEU A 97 -12.75 34.49 -13.70
C LEU A 97 -12.50 35.67 -14.64
N HIS A 98 -12.02 36.79 -14.10
CA HIS A 98 -11.66 37.99 -14.87
C HIS A 98 -10.18 38.35 -14.61
N ASP A 99 -9.44 38.70 -15.67
CA ASP A 99 -8.20 39.48 -15.57
C ASP A 99 -8.61 40.95 -15.73
N ALA A 100 -8.34 41.79 -14.73
CA ALA A 100 -8.65 43.22 -14.79
C ALA A 100 -7.43 44.04 -14.38
N ASP A 101 -7.01 44.94 -15.27
CA ASP A 101 -6.04 46.00 -14.97
C ASP A 101 -6.76 47.08 -14.15
N ASP A 102 -6.24 47.45 -12.98
CA ASP A 102 -6.84 48.53 -12.19
C ASP A 102 -6.44 49.90 -12.76
N GLY A 103 -7.19 50.39 -13.75
CA GLY A 103 -6.91 51.65 -14.46
C GLY A 103 -6.97 52.94 -13.63
N THR A 104 -6.70 52.92 -12.32
CA THR A 104 -6.72 54.09 -11.43
C THR A 104 -5.53 54.13 -10.47
N SER A 105 -4.33 54.42 -10.98
CA SER A 105 -3.38 55.19 -10.17
C SER A 105 -2.60 56.17 -11.03
N GLY A 106 -2.75 57.47 -10.74
CA GLY A 106 -1.94 58.55 -11.30
C GLY A 106 -0.51 58.54 -10.75
N ASN A 107 0.15 57.38 -10.71
CA ASN A 107 1.54 57.25 -10.27
C ASN A 107 2.40 56.80 -11.46
N THR A 108 3.32 57.67 -11.87
CA THR A 108 4.23 57.52 -13.02
C THR A 108 5.35 56.51 -12.77
N GLY A 109 5.01 55.24 -12.59
CA GLY A 109 5.96 54.11 -12.61
C GLY A 109 5.30 52.87 -13.23
N PRO A 110 6.05 51.93 -13.80
CA PRO A 110 5.49 50.72 -14.40
C PRO A 110 4.98 49.80 -13.30
N ARG A 111 3.73 50.00 -12.88
CA ARG A 111 2.99 49.04 -12.07
C ARG A 111 2.11 48.23 -13.02
N VAL A 112 2.28 46.91 -12.99
CA VAL A 112 1.34 45.97 -13.60
C VAL A 112 0.54 45.43 -12.42
N SER A 113 -0.65 45.94 -12.22
CA SER A 113 -1.56 45.54 -11.15
C SER A 113 -2.64 44.67 -11.77
N ARG A 114 -2.56 43.35 -11.57
CA ARG A 114 -3.58 42.42 -12.08
C ARG A 114 -4.47 41.95 -10.94
N SER A 115 -5.78 41.95 -11.19
CA SER A 115 -6.78 41.59 -10.18
C SER A 115 -7.54 40.33 -10.59
N PHE A 116 -7.55 39.32 -9.71
CA PHE A 116 -8.43 38.15 -9.81
C PHE A 116 -9.70 38.43 -9.00
N VAL A 117 -10.86 38.22 -9.61
CA VAL A 117 -12.16 38.40 -8.93
C VAL A 117 -12.95 37.10 -8.98
N ALA A 118 -13.20 36.51 -7.81
CA ALA A 118 -14.16 35.41 -7.68
C ALA A 118 -15.54 35.98 -7.29
N GLN A 119 -16.55 35.75 -8.13
CA GLN A 119 -17.91 36.26 -7.92
C GLN A 119 -18.81 35.18 -7.30
N ALA A 120 -19.45 35.49 -6.16
CA ALA A 120 -20.52 34.67 -5.61
C ALA A 120 -21.88 35.22 -6.09
N CYS A 121 -22.53 34.51 -7.01
CA CYS A 121 -23.85 34.89 -7.54
C CYS A 121 -24.97 34.34 -6.63
N GLY A 122 -25.47 35.15 -5.70
CA GLY A 122 -26.63 34.82 -4.87
C GLY A 122 -27.03 35.97 -3.95
N SER A 123 -28.33 36.16 -3.75
CA SER A 123 -28.91 37.18 -2.85
C SER A 123 -28.84 36.81 -1.36
N GLY A 124 -28.17 35.70 -1.02
CA GLY A 124 -27.98 35.23 0.35
C GLY A 124 -27.01 36.12 1.12
N SER A 125 -27.46 36.65 2.26
CA SER A 125 -26.68 37.48 3.18
C SER A 125 -26.01 36.68 4.30
N SER A 126 -25.96 35.34 4.15
CA SER A 126 -25.52 34.40 5.17
C SER A 126 -24.70 33.24 4.57
N GLY A 127 -23.60 32.87 5.21
CA GLY A 127 -22.75 31.72 4.93
C GLY A 127 -21.25 32.03 5.12
N THR A 128 -20.46 30.97 5.31
CA THR A 128 -19.01 31.05 5.30
C THR A 128 -18.44 30.47 4.01
N LEU A 129 -17.62 31.27 3.32
CA LEU A 129 -16.88 30.81 2.16
C LEU A 129 -15.46 30.48 2.60
N LEU A 130 -15.02 29.26 2.34
CA LEU A 130 -13.62 28.89 2.47
C LEU A 130 -13.01 28.89 1.08
N TRP A 131 -11.94 29.65 0.95
CA TRP A 131 -11.16 29.71 -0.27
C TRP A 131 -9.72 29.34 0.05
N SER A 132 -9.21 28.29 -0.58
CA SER A 132 -7.80 27.90 -0.49
C SER A 132 -7.13 28.00 -1.85
N PHE A 133 -5.86 28.37 -1.85
CA PHE A 133 -5.03 28.36 -3.04
C PHE A 133 -3.56 28.29 -2.64
N GLU A 134 -2.76 27.71 -3.52
CA GLU A 134 -1.32 27.75 -3.42
C GLU A 134 -0.78 28.80 -4.39
N TYR A 135 0.21 29.58 -3.96
CA TYR A 135 0.86 30.54 -4.85
C TYR A 135 2.38 30.56 -4.67
N ARG A 136 3.07 30.89 -5.75
CA ARG A 136 4.52 31.10 -5.77
C ARG A 136 4.88 32.32 -6.60
N ILE A 137 5.71 33.19 -6.01
CA ILE A 137 6.35 34.30 -6.74
C ILE A 137 7.60 33.75 -7.43
N PRO A 138 7.75 33.89 -8.76
CA PRO A 138 8.94 33.42 -9.46
C PRO A 138 10.22 34.11 -9.00
N GLU A 139 11.33 33.39 -9.09
CA GLU A 139 12.66 33.99 -8.94
C GLU A 139 12.88 35.05 -10.03
N GLY A 140 13.30 36.26 -9.62
CA GLY A 140 13.56 37.39 -10.53
C GLY A 140 12.36 38.27 -10.87
N ALA A 141 11.19 38.09 -10.23
CA ALA A 141 10.08 39.03 -10.36
C ALA A 141 10.45 40.42 -9.78
N PRO A 142 10.16 41.55 -10.46
CA PRO A 142 10.46 42.89 -9.94
C PRO A 142 9.63 43.22 -8.68
N ASP A 143 10.22 43.95 -7.71
CA ASP A 143 9.60 44.34 -6.42
C ASP A 143 8.26 45.11 -6.54
N SER A 144 7.97 45.62 -7.74
CA SER A 144 6.75 46.33 -8.09
C SER A 144 5.64 45.43 -8.66
N THR A 145 5.86 44.12 -8.75
CA THR A 145 4.85 43.16 -9.20
C THR A 145 3.79 43.00 -8.11
N GLU A 146 2.55 43.36 -8.44
CA GLU A 146 1.44 43.36 -7.50
C GLU A 146 0.28 42.55 -8.09
N PHE A 147 -0.05 41.43 -7.46
CA PHE A 147 -1.25 40.67 -7.80
C PHE A 147 -2.27 40.85 -6.69
N SER A 148 -3.47 41.29 -7.03
CA SER A 148 -4.56 41.33 -6.07
C SER A 148 -5.55 40.20 -6.32
N ILE A 149 -6.07 39.62 -5.26
CA ILE A 149 -7.19 38.71 -5.35
C ILE A 149 -8.34 39.19 -4.48
N ARG A 150 -9.53 39.23 -5.07
CA ARG A 150 -10.75 39.78 -4.50
C ARG A 150 -11.87 38.76 -4.59
N LEU A 151 -12.68 38.68 -3.53
CA LEU A 151 -14.01 38.10 -3.63
C LEU A 151 -15.02 39.24 -3.75
N ALA A 152 -15.88 39.18 -4.77
CA ALA A 152 -16.89 40.20 -5.02
C ALA A 152 -18.28 39.66 -4.69
N GLN A 153 -18.93 40.20 -3.65
CA GLN A 153 -20.35 39.97 -3.40
C GLN A 153 -21.19 41.05 -4.09
N ASN A 154 -22.24 40.64 -4.81
CA ASN A 154 -23.09 41.52 -5.59
C ASN A 154 -24.14 42.18 -4.69
N LEU A 155 -24.01 43.47 -4.41
CA LEU A 155 -25.05 44.28 -3.78
C LEU A 155 -25.38 45.44 -4.72
N ALA A 156 -26.65 45.86 -4.76
CA ALA A 156 -27.15 46.95 -5.60
C ALA A 156 -26.43 48.31 -5.39
N SER A 157 -25.48 48.39 -4.46
CA SER A 157 -24.73 49.58 -4.04
C SER A 157 -23.18 49.49 -4.18
N GLY A 158 -22.61 48.40 -4.72
CA GLY A 158 -21.16 48.29 -4.97
C GLY A 158 -20.56 46.89 -4.75
N VAL A 159 -19.26 46.75 -5.02
CA VAL A 159 -18.48 45.52 -4.76
C VAL A 159 -17.94 45.56 -3.32
N ILE A 160 -18.24 44.53 -2.53
CA ILE A 160 -17.81 44.40 -1.13
C ILE A 160 -17.24 42.98 -0.92
N GLY A 161 -16.06 42.86 -0.31
CA GLY A 161 -15.49 41.57 0.07
C GLY A 161 -14.06 41.64 0.63
N PRO A 162 -13.38 40.49 0.83
CA PRO A 162 -11.96 40.44 1.16
C PRO A 162 -11.07 40.76 -0.06
N GLU A 163 -9.91 41.37 0.20
CA GLU A 163 -8.87 41.61 -0.80
C GLU A 163 -7.50 41.27 -0.22
N LEU A 164 -6.75 40.43 -0.95
CA LEU A 164 -5.38 40.08 -0.66
C LEU A 164 -4.48 40.60 -1.76
N PHE A 165 -3.26 41.01 -1.40
CA PHE A 165 -2.21 41.40 -2.32
C PHE A 165 -1.03 40.45 -2.13
N LEU A 166 -0.65 39.78 -3.22
CA LEU A 166 0.44 38.81 -3.26
C LEU A 166 1.71 39.50 -3.78
N GLY A 167 2.75 39.56 -2.95
CA GLY A 167 4.07 40.05 -3.32
C GLY A 167 4.25 41.57 -3.31
N ARG A 168 3.22 42.36 -2.99
CA ARG A 168 3.30 43.82 -2.96
C ARG A 168 4.35 44.28 -1.95
N GLY A 169 5.46 44.83 -2.44
CA GLY A 169 6.58 45.27 -1.61
C GLY A 169 7.26 44.14 -0.84
N GLY A 170 7.17 42.89 -1.32
CA GLY A 170 7.77 41.71 -0.69
C GLY A 170 6.92 41.05 0.40
N TYR A 171 5.63 41.39 0.49
CA TYR A 171 4.72 40.84 1.50
C TYR A 171 3.46 40.24 0.88
N LEU A 172 2.89 39.24 1.56
CA LEU A 172 1.45 38.99 1.53
C LEU A 172 0.76 40.04 2.38
N GLN A 173 -0.19 40.76 1.81
CA GLN A 173 -0.95 41.80 2.50
C GLN A 173 -2.45 41.53 2.36
N ALA A 174 -3.24 41.94 3.35
CA ALA A 174 -4.70 41.84 3.30
C ALA A 174 -5.34 43.16 3.71
N ARG A 175 -6.52 43.44 3.16
CA ARG A 175 -7.23 44.70 3.40
C ARG A 175 -8.24 44.59 4.55
N ASN A 176 -8.01 45.29 5.65
CA ASN A 176 -8.99 45.42 6.74
C ASN A 176 -9.80 46.72 6.55
N GLY A 177 -11.01 46.62 6.03
CA GLY A 177 -11.83 47.78 5.68
C GLY A 177 -11.15 48.64 4.60
N SER A 178 -10.82 49.89 4.92
CA SER A 178 -10.09 50.78 3.99
C SER A 178 -8.56 50.68 4.09
N SER A 179 -8.03 49.98 5.09
CA SER A 179 -6.59 49.95 5.40
C SER A 179 -5.94 48.68 4.86
N LEU A 180 -4.73 48.81 4.30
CA LEU A 180 -3.92 47.68 3.84
C LEU A 180 -2.93 47.27 4.94
N VAL A 181 -2.91 45.99 5.29
CA VAL A 181 -2.11 45.45 6.39
C VAL A 181 -1.16 44.37 5.87
N PRO A 182 0.17 44.51 6.06
CA PRO A 182 1.12 43.44 5.75
C PRO A 182 0.98 42.29 6.76
N LEU A 183 0.87 41.06 6.26
CA LEU A 183 0.66 39.86 7.07
C LEU A 183 1.92 39.00 7.18
N LEU A 184 2.61 38.76 6.06
CA LEU A 184 3.78 37.87 6.00
C LEU A 184 4.78 38.38 4.98
N ALA A 185 6.08 38.37 5.31
CA ALA A 185 7.15 38.57 4.33
C ALA A 185 7.31 37.30 3.47
N VAL A 186 7.33 37.45 2.15
CA VAL A 186 7.30 36.32 1.21
C VAL A 186 8.59 36.23 0.42
N ALA A 187 9.11 35.01 0.26
CA ALA A 187 10.34 34.74 -0.48
C ALA A 187 10.02 34.31 -1.92
N ALA A 188 10.75 34.88 -2.88
CA ALA A 188 10.70 34.40 -4.26
C ALA A 188 11.19 32.96 -4.34
N GLY A 189 10.56 32.15 -5.19
CA GLY A 189 10.89 30.73 -5.33
C GLY A 189 10.19 29.80 -4.34
N THR A 190 9.55 30.33 -3.29
CA THR A 190 8.83 29.54 -2.27
C THR A 190 7.34 29.44 -2.58
N TRP A 191 6.77 28.25 -2.39
CA TRP A 191 5.33 28.01 -2.44
C TRP A 191 4.67 28.28 -1.09
N TYR A 192 3.50 28.90 -1.12
CA TYR A 192 2.69 29.20 0.04
C TYR A 192 1.27 28.66 -0.16
N HIS A 193 0.76 27.93 0.84
CA HIS A 193 -0.64 27.57 0.94
C HIS A 193 -1.37 28.67 1.72
N VAL A 194 -2.42 29.23 1.15
CA VAL A 194 -3.22 30.31 1.74
C VAL A 194 -4.66 29.85 1.85
N GLU A 195 -5.23 30.04 3.04
CA GLU A 195 -6.66 29.86 3.29
C GLU A 195 -7.29 31.17 3.75
N VAL A 196 -8.43 31.49 3.13
CA VAL A 196 -9.23 32.67 3.44
C VAL A 196 -10.62 32.20 3.83
N THR A 197 -10.98 32.44 5.10
CA THR A 197 -12.30 32.12 5.64
C THR A 197 -13.12 33.39 5.69
N VAL A 198 -14.19 33.45 4.89
CA VAL A 198 -14.97 34.66 4.66
C VAL A 198 -16.36 34.48 5.26
N ARG A 199 -16.71 35.30 6.24
CA ARG A 199 -18.01 35.30 6.91
C ARG A 199 -18.90 36.40 6.34
N LEU A 200 -19.93 36.02 5.58
CA LEU A 200 -20.78 36.96 4.84
C LEU A 200 -21.72 37.75 5.77
N GLU A 201 -22.17 37.14 6.88
CA GLU A 201 -23.07 37.77 7.86
C GLU A 201 -22.40 38.93 8.60
N THR A 202 -21.18 38.68 9.07
CA THR A 202 -20.41 39.65 9.86
C THR A 202 -19.59 40.59 8.97
N ARG A 203 -19.50 40.28 7.67
CA ARG A 203 -18.64 40.98 6.69
C ARG A 203 -17.19 41.03 7.15
N THR A 204 -16.72 39.90 7.68
CA THR A 204 -15.34 39.73 8.13
C THR A 204 -14.69 38.53 7.46
N TYR A 205 -13.37 38.49 7.49
CA TYR A 205 -12.62 37.34 7.01
C TYR A 205 -11.33 37.13 7.82
N ASP A 206 -10.86 35.90 7.78
CA ASP A 206 -9.59 35.47 8.35
C ASP A 206 -8.64 35.06 7.21
N VAL A 207 -7.34 35.23 7.41
CA VAL A 207 -6.30 34.78 6.48
C VAL A 207 -5.32 33.92 7.25
N ALA A 208 -5.15 32.68 6.80
CA ALA A 208 -4.22 31.73 7.36
C ALA A 208 -3.26 31.23 6.27
N VAL A 209 -2.00 31.00 6.63
CA VAL A 209 -0.93 30.71 5.68
C VAL A 209 0.03 29.67 6.23
N ALA A 210 0.51 28.79 5.36
CA ALA A 210 1.64 27.91 5.60
C ALA A 210 2.65 28.02 4.45
N SER A 211 3.95 27.98 4.75
CA SER A 211 4.97 27.71 3.73
C SER A 211 4.97 26.22 3.41
N LEU A 212 5.05 25.87 2.13
CA LEU A 212 5.18 24.49 1.67
C LEU A 212 6.65 24.08 1.66
N ALA A 213 6.96 22.90 2.18
CA ALA A 213 8.27 22.28 2.04
C ALA A 213 8.51 21.86 0.56
N ALA A 214 9.76 21.61 0.19
CA ALA A 214 10.14 21.30 -1.20
C ALA A 214 9.54 19.97 -1.74
N ASP A 215 9.02 19.13 -0.85
CA ASP A 215 8.33 17.87 -1.09
C ASP A 215 6.81 18.00 -1.22
N GLY A 216 6.26 19.20 -1.00
CA GLY A 216 4.81 19.47 -1.10
C GLY A 216 4.04 19.25 0.20
N GLU A 217 4.69 18.89 1.32
CA GLU A 217 4.02 18.81 2.61
C GLU A 217 3.65 20.21 3.14
N THR A 218 2.40 20.37 3.57
CA THR A 218 1.88 21.61 4.13
C THR A 218 2.33 21.71 5.59
N GLY A 219 3.13 22.74 5.91
CA GLY A 219 3.41 23.07 7.30
C GLY A 219 2.13 23.47 8.07
N PRO A 220 2.20 23.63 9.40
CA PRO A 220 1.06 24.03 10.20
C PRO A 220 0.52 25.38 9.72
N LEU A 221 -0.78 25.44 9.43
CA LEU A 221 -1.46 26.65 8.99
C LEU A 221 -1.52 27.66 10.15
N VAL A 222 -0.93 28.84 9.96
CA VAL A 222 -0.94 29.90 10.97
C VAL A 222 -1.94 30.97 10.57
N VAL A 223 -2.91 31.27 11.44
CA VAL A 223 -3.83 32.40 11.24
C VAL A 223 -3.05 33.70 11.45
N LEU A 224 -2.88 34.48 10.38
CA LEU A 224 -2.12 35.73 10.38
C LEU A 224 -3.03 36.96 10.48
N ALA A 225 -4.29 36.82 10.09
CA ALA A 225 -5.32 37.83 10.25
C ALA A 225 -6.63 37.17 10.68
N SER A 226 -7.32 37.78 11.65
CA SER A 226 -8.65 37.34 12.07
C SER A 226 -9.60 38.51 12.21
N GLY A 227 -10.84 38.34 11.74
CA GLY A 227 -11.91 39.32 11.84
C GLY A 227 -11.70 40.58 11.01
N PHE A 228 -10.92 40.52 9.92
CA PHE A 228 -10.69 41.68 9.06
C PHE A 228 -11.98 42.06 8.35
N GLY A 229 -12.37 43.34 8.42
CA GLY A 229 -13.59 43.82 7.80
C GLY A 229 -13.47 43.88 6.28
N PHE A 230 -14.58 43.68 5.57
CA PHE A 230 -14.62 43.82 4.11
C PHE A 230 -14.30 45.25 3.68
N PHE A 231 -13.64 45.38 2.54
CA PHE A 231 -13.47 46.68 1.90
C PHE A 231 -14.71 47.06 1.09
N ASN A 232 -14.96 48.36 0.99
CA ASN A 232 -16.09 48.90 0.24
C ASN A 232 -15.59 49.95 -0.75
N THR A 233 -15.78 49.67 -2.04
CA THR A 233 -15.54 50.64 -3.11
C THR A 233 -16.80 50.82 -3.94
N PRO A 234 -17.30 52.05 -4.13
CA PRO A 234 -18.45 52.31 -4.99
C PRO A 234 -18.00 52.18 -6.45
N VAL A 235 -18.02 50.97 -6.99
CA VAL A 235 -17.80 50.70 -8.41
C VAL A 235 -19.10 50.20 -9.01
N SER A 236 -19.55 50.82 -10.11
CA SER A 236 -20.70 50.32 -10.87
C SER A 236 -20.27 49.15 -11.76
N LEU A 237 -21.14 48.14 -11.92
CA LEU A 237 -20.87 46.91 -12.66
C LEU A 237 -20.45 47.15 -14.13
N ALA A 238 -20.80 48.29 -14.70
CA ALA A 238 -20.43 48.68 -16.07
C ALA A 238 -18.92 48.98 -16.25
N VAL A 239 -18.18 49.25 -15.16
CA VAL A 239 -16.77 49.62 -15.22
C VAL A 239 -15.83 48.40 -15.19
N LEU A 240 -16.23 47.29 -14.57
CA LEU A 240 -15.42 46.07 -14.50
C LEU A 240 -15.39 45.27 -15.82
N ALA A 241 -16.38 45.45 -16.69
CA ALA A 241 -16.46 44.77 -17.99
C ALA A 241 -15.91 45.60 -19.16
N SER A 242 -15.36 46.81 -18.92
CA SER A 242 -14.96 47.75 -19.99
C SER A 242 -13.52 48.27 -19.91
N GLN A 243 -12.66 47.72 -19.05
CA GLN A 243 -11.24 48.06 -19.02
C GLN A 243 -10.37 46.93 -19.59
N ASP A 244 -10.53 46.67 -20.88
CA ASP A 244 -9.62 45.83 -21.65
C ASP A 244 -8.92 46.68 -22.71
N THR A 245 -7.86 47.39 -22.32
CA THR A 245 -6.64 47.58 -23.12
C THR A 245 -5.62 48.44 -22.38
N VAL A 246 -4.55 47.82 -21.86
CA VAL A 246 -3.23 48.47 -21.76
C VAL A 246 -2.12 47.44 -22.03
N ALA A 247 -1.24 47.78 -22.97
CA ALA A 247 -0.02 47.04 -23.26
C ALA A 247 1.05 47.38 -22.20
N GLY A 248 1.33 46.43 -21.30
CA GLY A 248 2.42 46.51 -20.33
C GLY A 248 3.42 45.37 -20.53
N THR A 249 4.58 45.69 -21.09
CA THR A 249 5.73 44.78 -21.21
C THR A 249 6.50 44.72 -19.89
N ALA A 250 6.79 43.50 -19.43
CA ALA A 250 7.67 43.07 -18.32
C ALA A 250 7.00 42.82 -16.94
N GLY A 251 6.93 41.53 -16.58
CA GLY A 251 6.65 41.01 -15.23
C GLY A 251 6.42 39.49 -15.29
N GLY A 252 7.15 38.70 -14.48
CA GLY A 252 7.09 37.23 -14.50
C GLY A 252 5.71 36.65 -14.13
N ALA A 253 5.42 35.43 -14.59
CA ALA A 253 4.15 34.75 -14.40
C ALA A 253 3.89 34.36 -12.93
N LEU A 254 2.76 34.74 -12.33
CA LEU A 254 2.32 34.17 -11.05
C LEU A 254 1.84 32.74 -11.28
N HIS A 255 2.37 31.78 -10.51
CA HIS A 255 1.84 30.42 -10.51
C HIS A 255 0.81 30.27 -9.39
N LEU A 256 -0.39 29.80 -9.76
CA LEU A 256 -1.48 29.46 -8.84
C LEU A 256 -1.86 28.00 -9.06
N ASP A 257 -1.78 27.19 -8.01
CA ASP A 257 -2.14 25.77 -8.04
C ASP A 257 -3.17 25.46 -6.94
N ASN A 258 -3.85 24.31 -7.08
CA ASN A 258 -4.78 23.77 -6.08
C ASN A 258 -5.89 24.74 -5.64
N ILE A 259 -6.33 25.64 -6.53
CA ILE A 259 -7.41 26.59 -6.23
C ILE A 259 -8.69 25.82 -5.91
N THR A 260 -9.15 25.92 -4.68
CA THR A 260 -10.38 25.29 -4.23
C THR A 260 -11.29 26.33 -3.61
N LEU A 261 -12.51 26.49 -4.16
CA LEU A 261 -13.56 27.29 -3.57
C LEU A 261 -14.62 26.35 -3.00
N ARG A 262 -14.77 26.34 -1.67
CA ARG A 262 -15.82 25.57 -0.99
C ARG A 262 -16.83 26.55 -0.41
N VAL A 263 -18.08 26.43 -0.84
CA VAL A 263 -19.20 27.00 -0.09
C VAL A 263 -19.42 26.05 1.08
N ALA A 264 -18.84 26.39 2.23
CA ALA A 264 -19.25 25.73 3.45
C ALA A 264 -20.67 26.22 3.71
N ALA A 265 -21.66 25.32 3.65
CA ALA A 265 -22.77 25.51 4.56
C ALA A 265 -22.10 25.56 5.93
N GLU A 266 -22.08 26.73 6.57
CA GLU A 266 -21.64 26.83 7.95
C GLU A 266 -22.70 26.10 8.79
N THR A 267 -22.63 24.78 8.80
CA THR A 267 -22.57 24.16 10.10
C THR A 267 -21.11 24.27 10.46
N ASP A 268 -20.74 25.23 11.30
CA ASP A 268 -19.59 25.04 12.18
C ASP A 268 -19.67 23.57 12.60
N ALA A 269 -18.72 22.72 12.18
CA ALA A 269 -18.77 21.33 12.56
C ALA A 269 -18.81 21.34 14.08
N VAL A 270 -19.96 20.97 14.66
CA VAL A 270 -20.24 21.34 16.04
C VAL A 270 -19.19 20.64 16.89
N VAL A 271 -18.38 21.43 17.59
CA VAL A 271 -17.28 20.92 18.40
C VAL A 271 -17.82 20.59 19.78
N TYR A 272 -17.94 19.29 20.05
CA TYR A 272 -18.29 18.75 21.36
C TYR A 272 -17.00 18.53 22.15
N ASN A 273 -16.51 19.60 22.80
CA ASN A 273 -15.34 19.52 23.67
C ASN A 273 -15.71 18.76 24.95
N VAL A 274 -15.07 17.63 25.23
CA VAL A 274 -15.38 16.78 26.39
C VAL A 274 -15.24 17.50 27.74
N LYS A 275 -14.39 18.53 27.85
CA LYS A 275 -14.27 19.34 29.09
C LYS A 275 -15.52 20.17 29.35
N ALA A 276 -16.27 20.57 28.31
CA ALA A 276 -17.55 21.27 28.47
C ALA A 276 -18.64 20.37 29.08
N PHE A 277 -18.45 19.06 29.03
CA PHE A 277 -19.34 18.05 29.63
C PHE A 277 -18.83 17.54 30.98
N GLY A 278 -17.79 18.18 31.55
CA GLY A 278 -17.28 17.88 32.88
C GLY A 278 -16.09 16.92 32.94
N ALA A 279 -15.46 16.60 31.80
CA ALA A 279 -14.21 15.84 31.81
C ALA A 279 -13.09 16.70 32.42
N ALA A 280 -12.37 16.15 33.41
CA ALA A 280 -11.24 16.79 34.04
C ALA A 280 -9.97 16.69 33.17
N GLY A 281 -9.71 15.50 32.61
CA GLY A 281 -8.48 15.24 31.85
C GLY A 281 -7.21 15.33 32.71
N ASP A 282 -7.31 15.05 34.02
CA ASP A 282 -6.20 15.16 34.99
C ASP A 282 -5.52 13.81 35.28
N GLY A 283 -6.02 12.72 34.70
CA GLY A 283 -5.56 11.35 34.92
C GLY A 283 -5.99 10.72 36.25
N ILE A 284 -6.83 11.39 37.03
CA ILE A 284 -7.29 10.96 38.37
C ILE A 284 -8.80 10.74 38.36
N ALA A 285 -9.57 11.75 37.94
CA ALA A 285 -11.03 11.66 37.89
C ALA A 285 -11.48 10.63 36.84
N ASP A 286 -12.61 9.94 37.09
CA ASP A 286 -13.21 9.09 36.06
C ASP A 286 -14.01 9.95 35.07
N ASP A 287 -13.48 10.14 33.87
CA ASP A 287 -14.04 10.99 32.81
C ASP A 287 -15.12 10.29 31.98
N GLY A 288 -15.37 8.99 32.23
CA GLY A 288 -16.25 8.18 31.41
C GLY A 288 -17.68 8.71 31.28
N ALA A 289 -18.23 9.31 32.34
CA ALA A 289 -19.57 9.90 32.32
C ALA A 289 -19.64 11.18 31.46
N ALA A 290 -18.61 12.03 31.54
CA ALA A 290 -18.52 13.25 30.76
C ALA A 290 -18.36 12.95 29.27
N ILE A 291 -17.52 11.97 28.92
CA ILE A 291 -17.34 11.49 27.55
C ILE A 291 -18.67 10.95 27.00
N ALA A 292 -19.37 10.11 27.76
CA ALA A 292 -20.68 9.58 27.36
C ALA A 292 -21.72 10.70 27.15
N SER A 293 -21.70 11.75 27.97
CA SER A 293 -22.58 12.90 27.81
C SER A 293 -22.26 13.73 26.56
N ALA A 294 -20.97 13.90 26.23
CA ALA A 294 -20.55 14.56 25.00
C ALA A 294 -21.05 13.79 23.77
N VAL A 295 -20.87 12.46 23.76
CA VAL A 295 -21.39 11.58 22.69
C VAL A 295 -22.91 11.65 22.60
N ALA A 296 -23.63 11.60 23.73
CA ALA A 296 -25.10 11.69 23.72
C ALA A 296 -25.60 13.01 23.10
N THR A 297 -24.85 14.10 23.29
CA THR A 297 -25.16 15.41 22.71
C THR A 297 -24.84 15.46 21.21
N LEU A 298 -23.72 14.88 20.78
CA LEU A 298 -23.43 14.67 19.35
C LEU A 298 -24.56 13.88 18.67
N LYS A 299 -25.08 12.84 19.33
CA LYS A 299 -26.19 12.03 18.81
C LYS A 299 -27.50 12.81 18.71
N SER A 300 -27.84 13.61 19.72
CA SER A 300 -29.08 14.39 19.71
C SER A 300 -29.08 15.51 18.66
N ALA A 301 -27.90 15.95 18.22
CA ALA A 301 -27.73 16.95 17.17
C ALA A 301 -27.73 16.40 15.74
N GLY A 302 -28.02 15.10 15.53
CA GLY A 302 -28.09 14.49 14.21
C GLY A 302 -26.81 13.77 13.76
N LEU A 303 -25.95 13.40 14.70
CA LEU A 303 -24.78 12.51 14.53
C LEU A 303 -23.57 13.12 13.80
N ALA A 304 -23.64 14.34 13.26
CA ALA A 304 -22.50 15.00 12.60
C ALA A 304 -21.75 15.96 13.54
N GLY A 305 -20.41 15.99 13.47
CA GLY A 305 -19.58 16.97 14.19
C GLY A 305 -18.22 16.46 14.66
N VAL A 306 -17.56 17.25 15.50
CA VAL A 306 -16.23 16.93 16.04
C VAL A 306 -16.34 16.65 17.54
N LEU A 307 -16.06 15.42 17.96
CA LEU A 307 -15.84 15.10 19.37
C LEU A 307 -14.37 15.39 19.71
N TYR A 308 -14.15 16.48 20.45
CA TYR A 308 -12.80 17.01 20.70
C TYR A 308 -12.31 16.73 22.12
N PHE A 309 -11.10 16.18 22.20
CA PHE A 309 -10.34 15.94 23.43
C PHE A 309 -9.13 16.88 23.48
N PRO A 310 -9.22 17.99 24.24
CA PRO A 310 -8.06 18.84 24.53
C PRO A 310 -6.90 18.10 25.21
N ASP A 311 -5.73 18.74 25.32
CA ASP A 311 -4.61 18.15 26.06
C ASP A 311 -5.02 17.73 27.48
N GLY A 312 -4.62 16.52 27.87
CA GLY A 312 -4.98 15.93 29.15
C GLY A 312 -5.04 14.40 29.14
N ARG A 313 -5.14 13.82 30.33
CA ARG A 313 -5.24 12.37 30.54
C ARG A 313 -6.66 12.03 30.98
N TYR A 314 -7.44 11.46 30.09
CA TYR A 314 -8.85 11.15 30.31
C TYR A 314 -8.99 9.74 30.87
N ARG A 315 -9.20 9.61 32.18
CA ARG A 315 -9.16 8.30 32.84
C ARG A 315 -10.52 7.63 32.80
N ARG A 316 -10.57 6.37 32.35
CA ARG A 316 -11.70 5.45 32.52
C ARG A 316 -11.39 4.50 33.67
N GLY A 317 -11.93 4.78 34.84
CA GLY A 317 -11.68 4.00 36.07
C GLY A 317 -12.69 2.88 36.32
N SER A 318 -13.87 2.97 35.70
CA SER A 318 -14.96 2.00 35.81
C SER A 318 -14.94 0.97 34.68
N SER A 319 -15.46 -0.23 34.98
CA SER A 319 -15.61 -1.32 34.01
C SER A 319 -16.33 -0.85 32.73
N GLY A 320 -15.97 -1.44 31.58
CA GLY A 320 -16.57 -1.13 30.28
C GLY A 320 -15.70 -0.26 29.38
N HIS A 321 -16.27 0.18 28.26
CA HIS A 321 -15.54 0.91 27.21
C HIS A 321 -15.16 2.33 27.61
N GLY A 322 -14.09 2.87 27.01
CA GLY A 322 -13.68 4.26 27.19
C GLY A 322 -14.55 5.24 26.39
N LEU A 323 -14.57 5.07 25.07
CA LEU A 323 -15.40 5.83 24.12
C LEU A 323 -16.31 4.87 23.34
N VAL A 324 -17.60 5.20 23.23
CA VAL A 324 -18.60 4.36 22.54
C VAL A 324 -19.30 5.16 21.46
N LEU A 325 -19.25 4.68 20.22
CA LEU A 325 -19.85 5.31 19.05
C LEU A 325 -20.70 4.28 18.30
N ASN A 326 -21.98 4.21 18.64
CA ASN A 326 -22.93 3.27 18.02
C ASN A 326 -23.84 4.00 17.04
N GLY A 327 -23.91 3.56 15.79
CA GLY A 327 -24.85 4.09 14.81
C GLY A 327 -24.53 5.53 14.38
N VAL A 328 -23.26 5.93 14.34
CA VAL A 328 -22.84 7.32 14.07
C VAL A 328 -22.29 7.45 12.65
N SER A 329 -22.40 8.64 12.06
CA SER A 329 -21.81 8.98 10.76
C SER A 329 -21.30 10.42 10.78
N ASP A 330 -20.48 10.84 9.83
CA ASP A 330 -20.06 12.25 9.71
C ASP A 330 -19.38 12.80 10.99
N THR A 331 -18.66 11.93 11.70
CA THR A 331 -18.07 12.25 13.01
C THR A 331 -16.56 12.22 12.92
N THR A 332 -15.93 13.26 13.45
CA THR A 332 -14.48 13.26 13.73
C THR A 332 -14.23 13.15 15.23
N VAL A 333 -13.43 12.17 15.65
CA VAL A 333 -12.84 12.10 16.98
C VAL A 333 -11.44 12.69 16.89
N LEU A 334 -11.24 13.84 17.52
CA LEU A 334 -10.00 14.60 17.45
C LEU A 334 -9.36 14.69 18.83
N PHE A 335 -8.14 14.19 18.94
CA PHE A 335 -7.30 14.35 20.13
C PHE A 335 -6.26 15.43 19.86
N ALA A 336 -6.07 16.33 20.82
CA ALA A 336 -4.90 17.20 20.85
C ALA A 336 -3.62 16.37 21.10
N PRO A 337 -2.42 16.86 20.74
CA PRO A 337 -1.19 16.06 20.76
C PRO A 337 -0.88 15.36 22.09
N ASP A 338 -1.21 15.99 23.23
CA ASP A 338 -0.96 15.43 24.57
C ASP A 338 -2.22 14.80 25.20
N ALA A 339 -3.30 14.63 24.43
CA ALA A 339 -4.52 13.97 24.88
C ALA A 339 -4.34 12.45 24.91
N VAL A 340 -4.70 11.80 26.02
CA VAL A 340 -4.61 10.34 26.18
C VAL A 340 -5.86 9.79 26.86
N LEU A 341 -6.49 8.78 26.27
CA LEU A 341 -7.52 7.98 26.91
C LEU A 341 -6.85 6.88 27.75
N VAL A 342 -6.83 7.09 29.06
CA VAL A 342 -6.19 6.18 30.03
C VAL A 342 -7.21 5.16 30.52
N MET A 343 -7.06 3.92 30.07
CA MET A 343 -7.87 2.79 30.50
C MET A 343 -7.32 2.22 31.81
N ASP A 344 -7.98 2.55 32.93
CA ASP A 344 -7.67 2.06 34.28
C ASP A 344 -8.85 1.22 34.82
N ASN A 345 -9.27 0.27 33.99
CA ASN A 345 -10.51 -0.49 34.15
C ASN A 345 -10.29 -2.02 34.18
N LEU A 346 -9.05 -2.47 34.40
CA LEU A 346 -8.76 -3.90 34.50
C LEU A 346 -9.47 -4.49 35.73
N VAL A 347 -10.07 -5.67 35.55
CA VAL A 347 -10.75 -6.41 36.62
C VAL A 347 -10.00 -7.68 36.95
N ILE A 348 -10.16 -8.19 38.17
CA ILE A 348 -9.57 -9.47 38.57
C ILE A 348 -10.52 -10.60 38.19
N GLN A 349 -10.09 -11.46 37.26
CA GLN A 349 -10.78 -12.69 36.90
C GLN A 349 -9.80 -13.86 36.99
N ASN A 350 -10.18 -14.93 37.69
CA ASN A 350 -9.34 -16.11 37.90
C ASN A 350 -7.91 -15.79 38.39
N GLY A 351 -7.78 -14.79 39.27
CA GLY A 351 -6.49 -14.36 39.84
C GLY A 351 -5.60 -13.53 38.91
N LYS A 352 -6.06 -13.14 37.72
CA LYS A 352 -5.33 -12.29 36.77
C LYS A 352 -6.07 -10.98 36.51
N LYS A 353 -5.33 -9.90 36.26
CA LYS A 353 -5.89 -8.65 35.73
C LYS A 353 -6.24 -8.86 34.26
N VAL A 354 -7.51 -8.66 33.91
CA VAL A 354 -8.04 -8.82 32.55
C VAL A 354 -8.82 -7.56 32.16
N GLY A 355 -8.92 -7.29 30.86
CA GLY A 355 -9.69 -6.15 30.40
C GLY A 355 -11.20 -6.37 30.53
N SER A 356 -11.93 -5.27 30.68
CA SER A 356 -13.38 -5.25 30.92
C SER A 356 -14.15 -4.46 29.84
N GLY A 357 -13.46 -4.03 28.79
CA GLY A 357 -13.98 -3.22 27.70
C GLY A 357 -12.88 -2.69 26.79
N HIS A 358 -13.27 -2.24 25.60
CA HIS A 358 -12.39 -1.63 24.59
C HIS A 358 -12.08 -0.16 24.89
N GLY A 359 -10.96 0.36 24.38
CA GLY A 359 -10.64 1.78 24.47
C GLY A 359 -11.66 2.61 23.72
N VAL A 360 -11.68 2.46 22.40
CA VAL A 360 -12.70 3.00 21.49
C VAL A 360 -13.51 1.84 20.92
N TYR A 361 -14.83 1.89 21.08
CA TYR A 361 -15.77 0.93 20.53
C TYR A 361 -16.71 1.63 19.56
N VAL A 362 -16.69 1.20 18.30
CA VAL A 362 -17.53 1.72 17.23
C VAL A 362 -18.38 0.59 16.70
N GLN A 363 -19.69 0.79 16.63
CA GLN A 363 -20.62 -0.21 16.12
C GLN A 363 -21.47 0.39 15.00
N GLY A 364 -21.55 -0.34 13.89
CA GLY A 364 -22.37 0.02 12.74
C GLY A 364 -23.88 0.02 13.03
N PRO A 365 -24.68 0.58 12.09
CA PRO A 365 -24.24 1.15 10.82
C PRO A 365 -23.58 2.53 10.97
N GLY A 366 -22.71 2.92 10.05
CA GLY A 366 -22.08 4.24 10.08
C GLY A 366 -21.15 4.51 8.91
N ALA A 367 -21.02 5.77 8.51
CA ALA A 367 -20.14 6.18 7.42
C ALA A 367 -19.39 7.49 7.73
N ARG A 368 -18.26 7.73 7.08
CA ARG A 368 -17.49 9.00 7.17
C ARG A 368 -17.06 9.30 8.61
N LEU A 369 -16.29 8.38 9.17
CA LEU A 369 -15.78 8.49 10.54
C LEU A 369 -14.27 8.71 10.51
N SER A 370 -13.83 9.80 11.15
CA SER A 370 -12.40 10.14 11.24
C SER A 370 -11.91 10.05 12.69
N PHE A 371 -10.74 9.46 12.89
CA PHE A 371 -10.03 9.39 14.16
C PHE A 371 -8.64 9.96 13.94
N ILE A 372 -8.33 11.06 14.62
CA ILE A 372 -7.12 11.83 14.39
C ILE A 372 -6.40 12.01 15.72
N GLY A 373 -5.16 11.52 15.81
CA GLY A 373 -4.30 11.65 16.99
C GLY A 373 -4.77 10.84 18.20
N VAL A 374 -5.70 9.90 18.03
CA VAL A 374 -6.32 9.22 19.18
C VAL A 374 -5.31 8.28 19.85
N HIS A 375 -4.95 8.57 21.10
CA HIS A 375 -4.06 7.75 21.90
C HIS A 375 -4.84 7.02 23.00
N VAL A 376 -4.89 5.68 22.90
CA VAL A 376 -5.44 4.79 23.93
C VAL A 376 -4.29 4.10 24.66
N ARG A 377 -4.32 4.13 25.99
CA ARG A 377 -3.30 3.48 26.81
C ARG A 377 -3.91 2.83 28.04
N TRP A 378 -3.59 1.57 28.29
CA TRP A 378 -3.90 0.96 29.59
C TRP A 378 -2.90 1.41 30.66
N ALA A 379 -3.41 1.73 31.85
CA ALA A 379 -2.60 2.15 32.99
C ALA A 379 -1.58 1.07 33.38
N GLU A 380 -1.99 -0.20 33.26
CA GLU A 380 -1.16 -1.38 33.49
C GLU A 380 -1.34 -2.39 32.35
N LEU A 381 -0.30 -3.18 32.07
CA LEU A 381 -0.43 -4.32 31.16
C LEU A 381 -1.29 -5.41 31.79
N ALA A 382 -2.25 -5.97 31.03
CA ALA A 382 -3.07 -7.07 31.51
C ALA A 382 -2.22 -8.32 31.81
N GLY A 383 -2.67 -9.14 32.76
CA GLY A 383 -1.98 -10.39 33.12
C GLY A 383 -2.21 -11.56 32.14
N ALA A 384 -3.11 -11.39 31.17
CA ALA A 384 -3.39 -12.34 30.10
C ALA A 384 -4.19 -11.68 28.96
N ARG A 385 -4.06 -12.23 27.74
CA ARG A 385 -4.94 -11.91 26.61
C ARG A 385 -6.39 -12.09 27.03
N SER A 386 -7.19 -11.05 26.87
CA SER A 386 -8.59 -10.96 27.33
C SER A 386 -9.33 -9.88 26.54
N MET A 387 -10.59 -9.57 26.85
CA MET A 387 -11.32 -8.49 26.18
C MET A 387 -10.62 -7.14 26.41
N GLY A 388 -10.25 -6.42 25.35
CA GLY A 388 -9.63 -5.10 25.51
C GLY A 388 -8.82 -4.66 24.30
N ASP A 389 -9.48 -4.54 23.16
CA ASP A 389 -8.89 -3.88 21.98
C ASP A 389 -8.73 -2.38 22.23
N GLY A 390 -7.63 -1.78 21.77
CA GLY A 390 -7.47 -0.33 21.77
C GLY A 390 -8.58 0.35 20.97
N PHE A 391 -8.81 -0.15 19.75
CA PHE A 391 -9.91 0.25 18.89
C PHE A 391 -10.65 -0.97 18.37
N ARG A 392 -11.98 -0.98 18.48
CA ARG A 392 -12.84 -2.03 17.92
C ARG A 392 -13.90 -1.40 17.03
N PHE A 393 -13.80 -1.68 15.74
CA PHE A 393 -14.79 -1.30 14.72
C PHE A 393 -15.60 -2.53 14.34
N LEU A 394 -16.86 -2.55 14.76
CA LEU A 394 -17.77 -3.67 14.53
C LEU A 394 -18.78 -3.31 13.44
N GLY A 395 -18.42 -3.63 12.19
CA GLY A 395 -19.29 -3.62 11.02
C GLY A 395 -19.81 -5.03 10.68
N TYR A 396 -20.92 -5.10 9.94
CA TYR A 396 -21.47 -6.36 9.44
C TYR A 396 -22.29 -6.16 8.15
N PRO A 397 -21.82 -6.66 6.99
CA PRO A 397 -22.46 -6.47 5.69
C PRO A 397 -23.57 -7.46 5.32
N GLY A 398 -24.13 -8.21 6.28
CA GLY A 398 -25.27 -9.09 6.04
C GLY A 398 -26.63 -8.38 5.95
N GLU A 399 -27.72 -9.15 5.92
CA GLU A 399 -29.10 -8.68 5.67
C GLU A 399 -29.59 -7.57 6.60
N GLU A 400 -29.02 -7.46 7.81
CA GLU A 400 -29.37 -6.43 8.81
C GLU A 400 -28.68 -5.07 8.57
N GLY A 401 -27.71 -4.99 7.65
CA GLY A 401 -27.17 -3.71 7.16
C GLY A 401 -26.39 -2.86 8.18
N ASN A 402 -25.55 -3.47 9.03
CA ASN A 402 -24.74 -2.77 10.03
C ASN A 402 -23.32 -2.43 9.53
N ILE A 403 -23.18 -2.01 8.27
CA ILE A 403 -21.87 -1.71 7.66
C ILE A 403 -21.25 -0.47 8.32
N LEU A 404 -19.96 -0.55 8.59
CA LEU A 404 -19.12 0.63 8.86
C LEU A 404 -18.29 0.91 7.62
N GLU A 405 -18.38 2.12 7.07
CA GLU A 405 -17.66 2.49 5.86
C GLU A 405 -17.02 3.88 5.89
N ASP A 406 -16.04 4.09 5.01
CA ASP A 406 -15.34 5.37 4.88
C ASP A 406 -14.74 5.82 6.24
N LEU A 407 -13.84 4.96 6.75
CA LEU A 407 -13.18 5.10 8.04
C LEU A 407 -11.76 5.63 7.84
N HIS A 408 -11.46 6.78 8.46
CA HIS A 408 -10.16 7.44 8.34
C HIS A 408 -9.48 7.42 9.70
N PHE A 409 -8.31 6.82 9.78
CA PHE A 409 -7.62 6.55 11.04
C PHE A 409 -6.17 7.03 10.94
N ARG A 410 -5.87 8.20 11.52
CA ARG A 410 -4.63 8.94 11.28
C ARG A 410 -3.91 9.27 12.58
N ASP A 411 -2.61 8.97 12.63
CA ASP A 411 -1.73 9.29 13.76
C ASP A 411 -2.22 8.72 15.10
N CYS A 412 -2.89 7.58 15.04
CA CYS A 412 -3.47 6.94 16.20
C CYS A 412 -2.46 6.03 16.91
N ARG A 413 -2.67 5.81 18.21
CA ARG A 413 -1.75 5.04 19.04
C ARG A 413 -2.47 4.14 20.04
N THR A 414 -1.98 2.91 20.20
CA THR A 414 -2.39 2.02 21.30
C THR A 414 -1.19 1.52 22.09
N GLU A 415 -1.30 1.50 23.42
CA GLU A 415 -0.29 0.89 24.30
C GLU A 415 -0.94 -0.05 25.33
N ARG A 416 -0.32 -1.21 25.53
CA ARG A 416 -0.62 -2.18 26.60
C ARG A 416 -2.03 -2.77 26.56
N SER A 417 -2.59 -2.90 25.36
CA SER A 417 -3.96 -3.41 25.22
C SER A 417 -4.07 -4.88 25.64
N PRO A 418 -5.10 -5.27 26.42
CA PRO A 418 -5.36 -6.66 26.78
C PRO A 418 -5.63 -7.59 25.60
N GLN A 419 -5.91 -7.02 24.42
CA GLN A 419 -6.18 -7.75 23.19
C GLN A 419 -5.41 -7.12 22.01
N THR A 420 -6.11 -6.52 21.05
CA THR A 420 -5.49 -5.94 19.85
C THR A 420 -5.13 -4.46 20.03
N GLY A 421 -4.24 -3.94 19.19
CA GLY A 421 -4.10 -2.49 19.02
C GLY A 421 -5.38 -1.90 18.42
N ALA A 422 -5.71 -2.34 17.21
CA ALA A 422 -6.95 -2.00 16.53
C ALA A 422 -7.48 -3.22 15.76
N ILE A 423 -8.80 -3.40 15.76
CA ILE A 423 -9.48 -4.42 14.97
C ILE A 423 -10.68 -3.85 14.22
N PHE A 424 -10.77 -4.18 12.94
CA PHE A 424 -11.87 -3.86 12.04
C PHE A 424 -12.55 -5.15 11.60
N LEU A 425 -13.85 -5.24 11.82
CA LEU A 425 -14.66 -6.40 11.44
C LEU A 425 -15.70 -5.94 10.42
N GLY A 426 -15.77 -6.58 9.25
CA GLY A 426 -16.81 -6.32 8.26
C GLY A 426 -16.96 -4.85 7.85
N CYS A 427 -15.84 -4.11 7.78
CA CYS A 427 -15.80 -2.69 7.42
C CYS A 427 -15.43 -2.51 5.94
N ALA A 428 -15.84 -1.40 5.32
CA ALA A 428 -15.51 -1.07 3.94
C ALA A 428 -14.80 0.29 3.82
N THR A 429 -13.88 0.45 2.88
CA THR A 429 -13.19 1.72 2.64
C THR A 429 -12.52 2.24 3.92
N VAL A 430 -11.47 1.56 4.35
CA VAL A 430 -10.73 1.89 5.57
C VAL A 430 -9.36 2.44 5.20
N ASP A 431 -9.04 3.67 5.63
CA ASP A 431 -7.75 4.34 5.42
C ASP A 431 -7.04 4.50 6.76
N VAL A 432 -6.01 3.68 6.99
CA VAL A 432 -5.15 3.75 8.18
C VAL A 432 -3.83 4.38 7.80
N ARG A 433 -3.47 5.49 8.46
CA ARG A 433 -2.17 6.15 8.28
C ARG A 433 -1.44 6.35 9.59
N ASN A 434 -0.17 5.95 9.62
CA ASN A 434 0.74 6.15 10.76
C ASN A 434 0.16 5.60 12.07
N PHE A 435 -0.18 4.30 12.10
CA PHE A 435 -0.67 3.65 13.32
C PHE A 435 0.49 3.05 14.13
N TYR A 436 0.55 3.39 15.42
CA TYR A 436 1.51 2.81 16.35
C TYR A 436 0.85 1.92 17.40
N VAL A 437 1.42 0.74 17.63
CA VAL A 437 1.00 -0.17 18.70
C VAL A 437 2.19 -0.75 19.45
N GLU A 438 2.10 -0.77 20.78
CA GLU A 438 3.13 -1.33 21.66
C GLU A 438 2.51 -2.17 22.79
N ASP A 439 3.11 -3.33 23.05
CA ASP A 439 2.73 -4.25 24.12
C ASP A 439 1.24 -4.70 24.09
N SER A 440 0.67 -4.91 22.90
CA SER A 440 -0.62 -5.60 22.79
C SER A 440 -0.47 -7.07 23.19
N LEU A 441 -1.47 -7.68 23.83
CA LEU A 441 -1.42 -9.13 24.15
C LEU A 441 -1.96 -10.03 23.03
N ALA A 442 -2.44 -9.43 21.95
CA ALA A 442 -2.82 -10.05 20.69
C ALA A 442 -2.25 -9.23 19.52
N ASP A 443 -2.96 -9.20 18.41
CA ASP A 443 -2.57 -8.55 17.17
C ASP A 443 -2.33 -7.05 17.33
N GLY A 444 -1.52 -6.47 16.45
CA GLY A 444 -1.35 -5.02 16.35
C GLY A 444 -2.54 -4.37 15.65
N LEU A 445 -2.62 -4.56 14.34
CA LEU A 445 -3.68 -4.08 13.46
C LEU A 445 -4.33 -5.26 12.72
N HIS A 446 -5.61 -5.49 12.96
CA HIS A 446 -6.33 -6.65 12.47
C HIS A 446 -7.53 -6.26 11.60
N PHE A 447 -7.60 -6.82 10.40
CA PHE A 447 -8.74 -6.72 9.50
C PHE A 447 -9.39 -8.08 9.31
N ASN A 448 -10.65 -8.16 9.74
CA ASN A 448 -11.47 -9.33 9.58
C ASN A 448 -12.57 -9.11 8.55
N ALA A 449 -12.47 -9.82 7.42
CA ALA A 449 -13.49 -9.83 6.37
C ALA A 449 -13.91 -8.41 5.93
N CYS A 450 -12.93 -7.49 5.79
CA CYS A 450 -13.15 -6.12 5.35
C CYS A 450 -13.13 -6.01 3.81
N ASN A 451 -13.41 -4.83 3.27
CA ASN A 451 -13.32 -4.51 1.85
C ASN A 451 -12.58 -3.18 1.64
N SER A 452 -11.67 -3.11 0.68
CA SER A 452 -10.97 -1.89 0.27
C SER A 452 -10.26 -1.19 1.43
N VAL A 453 -9.27 -1.88 2.02
CA VAL A 453 -8.43 -1.33 3.08
C VAL A 453 -7.16 -0.73 2.50
N THR A 454 -6.77 0.45 2.96
CA THR A 454 -5.46 1.06 2.71
C THR A 454 -4.75 1.24 4.03
N VAL A 455 -3.55 0.68 4.15
CA VAL A 455 -2.64 0.93 5.27
C VAL A 455 -1.40 1.62 4.73
N ASP A 456 -1.17 2.84 5.18
CA ASP A 456 0.06 3.59 4.96
C ASP A 456 0.76 3.77 6.31
N THR A 457 1.77 2.95 6.54
CA THR A 457 2.55 2.90 7.78
C THR A 457 1.80 2.30 8.98
N VAL A 458 2.35 1.19 9.49
CA VAL A 458 2.02 0.63 10.80
C VAL A 458 3.28 0.18 11.50
N THR A 459 3.45 0.59 12.77
CA THR A 459 4.56 0.17 13.62
C THR A 459 4.04 -0.62 14.81
N GLY A 460 4.43 -1.89 14.91
CA GLY A 460 4.15 -2.75 16.04
C GLY A 460 5.41 -3.12 16.81
N ILE A 461 5.41 -2.86 18.12
CA ILE A 461 6.49 -3.26 19.04
C ILE A 461 5.93 -4.24 20.07
N ASN A 462 6.56 -5.41 20.19
CA ASN A 462 6.19 -6.45 21.15
C ASN A 462 4.70 -6.85 21.07
N THR A 463 4.12 -6.96 19.87
CA THR A 463 2.74 -7.44 19.73
C THR A 463 2.65 -8.91 20.14
N GLY A 464 1.62 -9.24 20.92
CA GLY A 464 1.40 -10.58 21.46
C GLY A 464 0.88 -11.60 20.44
N ASP A 465 0.56 -11.13 19.23
CA ASP A 465 0.23 -11.91 18.05
C ASP A 465 0.72 -11.15 16.80
N ASP A 466 0.07 -11.34 15.66
CA ASP A 466 0.42 -10.71 14.38
C ASP A 466 0.51 -9.18 14.45
N THR A 467 1.54 -8.53 13.89
CA THR A 467 1.57 -7.06 13.88
C THR A 467 0.56 -6.48 12.90
N LEU A 468 0.48 -7.02 11.68
CA LEU A 468 -0.57 -6.75 10.70
C LEU A 468 -1.23 -8.05 10.28
N ALA A 469 -2.56 -8.10 10.34
CA ALA A 469 -3.32 -9.29 9.99
C ALA A 469 -4.49 -8.96 9.05
N PHE A 470 -4.54 -9.64 7.90
CA PHE A 470 -5.72 -9.75 7.05
C PHE A 470 -6.26 -11.18 7.16
N VAL A 471 -7.28 -11.37 7.99
CA VAL A 471 -7.81 -12.71 8.30
C VAL A 471 -9.30 -12.79 7.99
N THR A 472 -9.68 -13.67 7.08
CA THR A 472 -11.09 -14.04 6.85
C THR A 472 -11.32 -15.46 7.30
N TYR A 473 -12.15 -15.63 8.32
CA TYR A 473 -12.57 -16.95 8.78
C TYR A 473 -13.52 -17.58 7.77
N TYR A 474 -13.50 -18.91 7.70
CA TYR A 474 -14.39 -19.69 6.87
C TYR A 474 -15.37 -20.51 7.71
N ASP A 475 -16.64 -20.41 7.34
CA ASP A 475 -17.69 -21.37 7.69
C ASP A 475 -18.71 -21.36 6.54
N PRO A 476 -19.23 -22.52 6.09
CA PRO A 476 -20.22 -22.58 5.01
C PRO A 476 -21.52 -21.81 5.31
N VAL A 477 -21.76 -21.47 6.57
CA VAL A 477 -22.86 -20.61 7.01
C VAL A 477 -22.30 -19.29 7.53
N LEU A 478 -22.92 -18.18 7.18
CA LEU A 478 -22.59 -16.89 7.78
C LEU A 478 -22.94 -16.91 9.28
N ILE A 479 -21.91 -16.82 10.10
CA ILE A 479 -21.96 -16.69 11.54
C ILE A 479 -21.69 -15.23 11.87
N TYR A 480 -22.58 -14.69 12.68
CA TYR A 480 -22.40 -13.39 13.29
C TYR A 480 -22.29 -13.57 14.80
N ASP A 481 -21.07 -13.46 15.30
CA ASP A 481 -20.84 -13.18 16.70
C ASP A 481 -20.05 -11.87 16.79
N GLN A 482 -20.24 -11.10 17.86
CA GLN A 482 -19.55 -9.80 18.00
C GLN A 482 -18.02 -9.94 18.06
N SER A 483 -17.49 -11.18 18.01
CA SER A 483 -16.07 -11.49 18.09
C SER A 483 -15.40 -11.65 16.72
N HIS A 484 -16.09 -12.23 15.72
CA HIS A 484 -15.57 -12.49 14.38
C HIS A 484 -16.69 -12.52 13.32
N TYR A 485 -16.32 -12.21 12.07
CA TYR A 485 -17.13 -12.36 10.87
C TYR A 485 -16.44 -13.31 9.88
N ASN A 486 -17.18 -14.33 9.42
CA ASN A 486 -16.69 -15.32 8.46
C ASN A 486 -17.31 -15.11 7.07
N GLN A 487 -16.74 -15.80 6.08
CA GLN A 487 -17.30 -15.95 4.74
C GLN A 487 -17.49 -17.42 4.38
N PRO A 488 -18.53 -17.76 3.59
CA PRO A 488 -18.73 -19.11 3.07
C PRO A 488 -17.86 -19.41 1.84
N ASP A 489 -17.15 -18.42 1.31
CA ASP A 489 -16.30 -18.52 0.14
C ASP A 489 -15.29 -17.35 0.05
N LEU A 490 -14.42 -17.39 -0.96
CA LEU A 490 -13.53 -16.27 -1.33
C LEU A 490 -14.23 -15.29 -2.29
N ASN A 491 -15.44 -14.81 -1.95
CA ASN A 491 -16.08 -13.75 -2.72
C ASN A 491 -15.18 -12.50 -2.84
N PRO A 492 -15.33 -11.72 -3.92
CA PRO A 492 -14.43 -10.60 -4.23
C PRO A 492 -14.63 -9.36 -3.35
N VAL A 493 -15.45 -9.41 -2.29
CA VAL A 493 -15.80 -8.21 -1.51
C VAL A 493 -15.33 -8.35 -0.07
N TRP A 494 -15.80 -9.36 0.65
CA TRP A 494 -15.66 -9.43 2.11
C TRP A 494 -14.59 -10.41 2.58
N ASN A 495 -13.51 -10.53 1.80
CA ASN A 495 -12.34 -11.37 2.10
C ASN A 495 -11.08 -10.52 2.26
N ASN A 496 -11.20 -9.36 2.91
CA ASN A 496 -10.18 -8.32 2.91
C ASN A 496 -9.82 -7.85 1.50
N ALA A 497 -10.81 -7.86 0.60
CA ALA A 497 -10.58 -7.71 -0.83
C ALA A 497 -10.13 -6.30 -1.20
N HIS A 498 -9.36 -6.18 -2.29
CA HIS A 498 -8.91 -4.89 -2.84
C HIS A 498 -8.11 -4.06 -1.84
N SER A 499 -7.34 -4.73 -0.98
CA SER A 499 -6.59 -4.07 0.09
C SER A 499 -5.13 -3.85 -0.27
N THR A 500 -4.58 -2.75 0.22
CA THR A 500 -3.16 -2.40 0.08
C THR A 500 -2.57 -2.05 1.44
N ALA A 501 -1.31 -2.44 1.67
CA ALA A 501 -0.56 -2.06 2.86
C ALA A 501 0.91 -1.77 2.52
N THR A 502 1.46 -0.68 3.06
CA THR A 502 2.86 -0.29 2.89
C THR A 502 3.43 0.33 4.16
N GLY A 503 4.76 0.34 4.32
CA GLY A 503 5.44 0.89 5.50
C GLY A 503 5.22 0.06 6.79
N ILE A 504 5.32 -1.26 6.71
CA ILE A 504 5.08 -2.14 7.87
C ILE A 504 6.38 -2.28 8.67
N THR A 505 6.37 -1.94 9.96
CA THR A 505 7.47 -2.23 10.88
C THR A 505 6.97 -3.11 12.03
N SER A 506 7.60 -4.27 12.23
CA SER A 506 7.29 -5.21 13.32
C SER A 506 8.55 -5.58 14.08
N ILE A 507 8.62 -5.23 15.37
CA ILE A 507 9.77 -5.49 16.23
C ILE A 507 9.38 -6.35 17.43
N GLY A 508 9.92 -7.56 17.51
CA GLY A 508 9.74 -8.47 18.63
C GLY A 508 8.30 -8.94 18.84
N GLY A 509 8.08 -9.69 19.92
CA GLY A 509 6.77 -10.24 20.27
C GLY A 509 6.52 -11.65 19.72
N ALA A 510 5.26 -12.08 19.80
CA ALA A 510 4.85 -13.44 19.45
C ALA A 510 4.22 -13.50 18.05
N ALA A 511 3.92 -14.72 17.56
CA ALA A 511 3.37 -14.98 16.24
C ALA A 511 4.14 -14.27 15.11
N ASN A 512 3.47 -13.60 14.16
CA ASN A 512 4.05 -13.22 12.88
C ASN A 512 4.16 -11.70 12.68
N GLY A 513 5.05 -11.24 11.82
CA GLY A 513 5.08 -9.82 11.42
C GLY A 513 3.81 -9.46 10.65
N VAL A 514 3.58 -10.17 9.53
CA VAL A 514 2.38 -10.03 8.69
C VAL A 514 1.71 -11.38 8.49
N ARG A 515 0.38 -11.42 8.59
CA ARG A 515 -0.44 -12.59 8.27
C ARG A 515 -1.53 -12.29 7.25
N ILE A 516 -1.69 -13.19 6.28
CA ILE A 516 -2.79 -13.16 5.31
C ILE A 516 -3.45 -14.55 5.23
N SER A 517 -4.68 -14.68 5.71
CA SER A 517 -5.44 -15.94 5.73
C SER A 517 -6.84 -15.73 5.16
N GLY A 518 -7.25 -16.53 4.18
CA GLY A 518 -8.54 -16.32 3.51
C GLY A 518 -8.63 -14.95 2.81
N GLY A 519 -7.50 -14.40 2.39
CA GLY A 519 -7.42 -13.10 1.74
C GLY A 519 -7.62 -13.18 0.23
N ARG A 520 -8.11 -12.09 -0.38
CA ARG A 520 -8.26 -11.98 -1.82
C ARG A 520 -7.76 -10.64 -2.34
N ASP A 521 -7.01 -10.59 -3.43
CA ASP A 521 -6.62 -9.35 -4.12
C ASP A 521 -5.98 -8.32 -3.16
N ILE A 522 -4.93 -8.75 -2.43
CA ILE A 522 -4.23 -7.95 -1.41
C ILE A 522 -2.79 -7.70 -1.84
N THR A 523 -2.35 -6.46 -1.76
CA THR A 523 -0.95 -6.07 -2.01
C THR A 523 -0.30 -5.58 -0.71
N VAL A 524 0.87 -6.11 -0.36
CA VAL A 524 1.67 -5.64 0.79
C VAL A 524 3.09 -5.35 0.31
N SER A 525 3.64 -4.20 0.67
CA SER A 525 4.99 -3.77 0.26
C SER A 525 5.73 -3.09 1.41
N ASP A 526 7.04 -2.90 1.28
CA ASP A 526 7.88 -2.20 2.27
C ASP A 526 7.68 -2.74 3.70
N VAL A 527 8.14 -3.97 3.91
CA VAL A 527 7.93 -4.72 5.15
C VAL A 527 9.24 -4.92 5.87
N TYR A 528 9.38 -4.36 7.06
CA TYR A 528 10.47 -4.64 7.99
C TYR A 528 9.98 -5.46 9.18
N VAL A 529 10.53 -6.65 9.38
CA VAL A 529 10.25 -7.50 10.54
C VAL A 529 11.54 -7.94 11.19
N ASP A 530 11.64 -7.78 12.50
CA ASP A 530 12.79 -8.24 13.29
C ASP A 530 12.36 -8.92 14.59
N GLY A 531 12.80 -10.16 14.79
CA GLY A 531 12.73 -10.82 16.09
C GLY A 531 11.37 -11.41 16.48
N LYS A 532 10.49 -11.72 15.51
CA LYS A 532 9.20 -12.37 15.79
C LYS A 532 9.36 -13.85 16.11
N ALA A 533 8.60 -14.34 17.09
CA ALA A 533 8.71 -15.74 17.55
C ALA A 533 8.26 -16.80 16.52
N SER A 534 7.48 -16.43 15.50
CA SER A 534 7.04 -17.32 14.41
C SER A 534 7.55 -16.80 13.07
N CYS A 535 6.69 -16.29 12.19
CA CYS A 535 7.08 -15.93 10.83
C CYS A 535 7.37 -14.43 10.68
N GLY A 536 8.26 -14.06 9.75
CA GLY A 536 8.29 -12.69 9.24
C GLY A 536 6.97 -12.38 8.54
N VAL A 537 6.65 -13.18 7.53
CA VAL A 537 5.39 -13.11 6.79
C VAL A 537 4.81 -14.52 6.62
N VAL A 538 3.51 -14.67 6.84
CA VAL A 538 2.78 -15.93 6.60
C VAL A 538 1.54 -15.71 5.74
N ILE A 539 1.38 -16.56 4.73
CA ILE A 539 0.15 -16.72 3.96
C ILE A 539 -0.32 -18.15 4.19
N ASP A 540 -1.43 -18.30 4.92
CA ASP A 540 -1.89 -19.61 5.34
C ASP A 540 -3.36 -19.90 5.04
N SER A 541 -3.64 -21.19 4.94
CA SER A 541 -4.97 -21.77 4.98
C SER A 541 -4.95 -22.95 5.94
N ALA A 542 -6.10 -23.24 6.53
CA ALA A 542 -6.20 -24.35 7.46
C ALA A 542 -7.64 -24.81 7.61
N ARG A 543 -7.80 -26.07 8.03
CA ARG A 543 -9.07 -26.62 8.51
C ARG A 543 -8.97 -26.82 10.01
N ALA A 544 -9.87 -26.22 10.79
CA ALA A 544 -9.91 -26.45 12.22
C ALA A 544 -10.12 -27.93 12.52
N ASP A 545 -9.30 -28.48 13.43
CA ASP A 545 -9.35 -29.89 13.86
C ASP A 545 -9.69 -30.04 15.35
N GLY A 546 -9.88 -28.91 16.05
CA GLY A 546 -10.18 -28.87 17.48
C GLY A 546 -8.99 -29.22 18.39
N MET A 547 -7.81 -29.51 17.84
CA MET A 547 -6.61 -29.90 18.59
C MET A 547 -5.43 -28.96 18.33
N ASN A 548 -5.00 -28.87 17.08
CA ASN A 548 -3.77 -28.17 16.66
C ASN A 548 -4.08 -26.91 15.85
N VAL A 549 -5.19 -26.92 15.12
CA VAL A 549 -5.68 -25.79 14.33
C VAL A 549 -7.04 -25.38 14.89
N ARG A 550 -7.13 -24.15 15.39
CA ARG A 550 -8.34 -23.64 16.04
C ARG A 550 -9.35 -23.02 15.07
N TRP A 551 -8.88 -22.54 13.93
CA TRP A 551 -9.67 -21.74 13.00
C TRP A 551 -9.53 -22.26 11.58
N THR A 552 -10.57 -22.06 10.80
CA THR A 552 -10.63 -22.47 9.40
C THR A 552 -10.50 -21.23 8.52
N TYR A 553 -9.64 -21.29 7.51
CA TYR A 553 -9.44 -20.23 6.52
C TYR A 553 -9.14 -20.86 5.16
N LEU A 554 -9.64 -20.25 4.09
CA LEU A 554 -9.40 -20.69 2.72
C LEU A 554 -8.03 -20.23 2.21
N ALA A 555 -7.52 -20.88 1.16
CA ALA A 555 -6.28 -20.48 0.48
C ALA A 555 -6.40 -19.07 -0.10
N SER A 556 -5.52 -18.17 0.32
CA SER A 556 -5.51 -16.78 -0.16
C SER A 556 -5.15 -16.70 -1.66
N ARG A 557 -5.76 -15.76 -2.39
CA ARG A 557 -5.64 -15.62 -3.85
C ARG A 557 -5.42 -14.17 -4.29
N GLY A 558 -4.70 -13.94 -5.39
CA GLY A 558 -4.37 -12.59 -5.85
C GLY A 558 -3.50 -11.82 -4.85
N ILE A 559 -2.59 -12.49 -4.15
CA ILE A 559 -1.74 -11.86 -3.13
C ILE A 559 -0.42 -11.43 -3.77
N THR A 560 -0.05 -10.17 -3.59
CA THR A 560 1.24 -9.63 -4.05
C THR A 560 2.04 -9.10 -2.87
N LEU A 561 3.30 -9.52 -2.75
CA LEU A 561 4.26 -9.03 -1.77
C LEU A 561 5.48 -8.43 -2.47
N SER A 562 6.04 -7.34 -1.93
CA SER A 562 7.34 -6.83 -2.38
C SER A 562 8.15 -6.17 -1.26
N ASP A 563 9.46 -6.08 -1.49
CA ASP A 563 10.39 -5.30 -0.66
C ASP A 563 10.36 -5.72 0.82
N LEU A 564 10.54 -7.03 1.02
CA LEU A 564 10.51 -7.67 2.34
C LEU A 564 11.90 -7.69 2.97
N THR A 565 12.04 -7.17 4.19
CA THR A 565 13.22 -7.33 5.06
C THR A 565 12.81 -8.11 6.31
N LEU A 566 13.13 -9.41 6.34
CA LEU A 566 12.67 -10.33 7.38
C LEU A 566 13.86 -10.90 8.15
N LEU A 567 14.00 -10.47 9.41
CA LEU A 567 15.18 -10.69 10.22
C LEU A 567 14.83 -11.46 11.51
N ASN A 568 15.67 -12.42 11.88
CA ASN A 568 15.66 -13.06 13.20
C ASN A 568 14.30 -13.67 13.63
N CYS A 569 13.50 -14.12 12.66
CA CYS A 569 12.25 -14.84 12.91
C CYS A 569 12.48 -16.36 13.07
N ASP A 570 11.48 -17.15 13.45
CA ASP A 570 11.57 -18.61 13.29
C ASP A 570 11.64 -18.98 11.80
N THR A 571 10.65 -18.52 11.02
CA THR A 571 10.62 -18.68 9.57
C THR A 571 10.55 -17.30 8.92
N GLY A 572 11.30 -17.07 7.83
CA GLY A 572 11.22 -15.79 7.11
C GLY A 572 9.85 -15.63 6.44
N LEU A 573 9.68 -16.31 5.30
CA LEU A 573 8.45 -16.35 4.53
C LEU A 573 7.84 -17.76 4.53
N LEU A 574 6.57 -17.88 4.92
CA LEU A 574 5.82 -19.13 4.89
C LEU A 574 4.57 -18.98 4.01
N VAL A 575 4.43 -19.84 3.01
CA VAL A 575 3.14 -20.06 2.33
C VAL A 575 2.76 -21.51 2.56
N HIS A 576 1.62 -21.75 3.21
CA HIS A 576 1.23 -23.13 3.48
C HIS A 576 -0.26 -23.38 3.65
N TYR A 577 -0.65 -24.59 3.30
CA TYR A 577 -1.84 -25.21 3.88
C TYR A 577 -1.40 -26.03 5.09
N ASN A 578 -2.02 -25.80 6.24
CA ASN A 578 -1.82 -26.55 7.48
C ASN A 578 -2.93 -27.61 7.66
N PRO A 579 -2.74 -28.84 7.17
CA PRO A 579 -3.73 -29.90 7.32
C PRO A 579 -3.62 -30.64 8.67
N ALA A 580 -4.74 -31.22 9.12
CA ALA A 580 -4.75 -32.15 10.26
C ALA A 580 -4.00 -33.47 9.98
N THR A 581 -3.83 -33.83 8.71
CA THR A 581 -3.06 -35.00 8.24
C THR A 581 -2.03 -34.51 7.21
N ASN A 582 -0.89 -35.17 6.98
CA ASN A 582 0.14 -34.62 6.08
C ASN A 582 -0.08 -34.75 4.54
N PRO A 583 -1.25 -35.10 3.94
CA PRO A 583 -1.39 -35.08 2.49
C PRO A 583 -1.74 -33.68 1.96
N LEU A 584 -1.27 -33.39 0.74
CA LEU A 584 -1.73 -32.23 -0.01
C LEU A 584 -3.24 -32.37 -0.24
N SER A 585 -4.00 -31.31 0.03
CA SER A 585 -5.44 -31.31 -0.26
C SER A 585 -5.67 -31.42 -1.77
N SER A 586 -6.49 -32.39 -2.19
CA SER A 586 -7.00 -32.46 -3.57
C SER A 586 -8.07 -31.40 -3.83
N ASP A 587 -8.61 -30.78 -2.78
CA ASP A 587 -9.57 -29.70 -2.86
C ASP A 587 -8.83 -28.33 -2.88
N PRO A 588 -8.91 -27.58 -4.01
CA PRO A 588 -8.15 -26.36 -4.23
C PRO A 588 -8.64 -25.17 -3.40
N VAL A 589 -9.74 -25.27 -2.64
CA VAL A 589 -10.11 -24.20 -1.71
C VAL A 589 -9.13 -24.12 -0.52
N TRP A 590 -8.37 -25.20 -0.26
CA TRP A 590 -7.38 -25.26 0.83
C TRP A 590 -5.94 -25.13 0.33
N SER A 591 -5.61 -25.75 -0.80
CA SER A 591 -4.24 -25.75 -1.32
C SER A 591 -4.04 -24.79 -2.50
N GLY A 592 -5.12 -24.31 -3.15
CA GLY A 592 -5.07 -23.48 -4.36
C GLY A 592 -4.76 -22.02 -4.05
N PHE A 593 -3.48 -21.75 -3.80
CA PHE A 593 -2.94 -20.41 -3.55
C PHE A 593 -2.68 -19.67 -4.88
N ASP A 594 -2.79 -18.35 -4.83
CA ASP A 594 -2.29 -17.45 -5.88
C ASP A 594 -1.52 -16.31 -5.20
N VAL A 595 -0.20 -16.46 -5.15
CA VAL A 595 0.72 -15.61 -4.39
C VAL A 595 1.92 -15.27 -5.25
N THR A 596 2.27 -13.99 -5.31
CA THR A 596 3.43 -13.47 -6.02
C THR A 596 4.30 -12.64 -5.08
N VAL A 597 5.59 -12.94 -5.01
CA VAL A 597 6.60 -12.18 -4.26
C VAL A 597 7.63 -11.66 -5.26
N THR A 598 7.89 -10.35 -5.22
CA THR A 598 8.77 -9.64 -6.17
C THR A 598 9.56 -8.53 -5.46
N GLY A 599 10.31 -7.72 -6.20
CA GLY A 599 11.12 -6.64 -5.62
C GLY A 599 12.43 -7.15 -5.01
N ALA A 600 13.06 -6.34 -4.17
CA ALA A 600 14.31 -6.70 -3.51
C ALA A 600 14.03 -7.21 -2.09
N ASN A 601 14.12 -8.52 -1.88
CA ASN A 601 13.77 -9.16 -0.62
C ASN A 601 15.02 -9.67 0.11
N THR A 602 15.14 -9.37 1.40
CA THR A 602 16.21 -9.83 2.27
C THR A 602 15.64 -10.69 3.39
N ILE A 603 16.14 -11.92 3.56
CA ILE A 603 15.74 -12.81 4.64
C ILE A 603 16.99 -13.35 5.36
N SER A 604 17.14 -13.07 6.64
CA SER A 604 18.31 -13.55 7.39
C SER A 604 18.03 -13.83 8.86
N GLY A 605 18.90 -14.63 9.50
CA GLY A 605 18.79 -14.93 10.92
C GLY A 605 17.64 -15.87 11.30
N ALA A 606 16.98 -16.51 10.32
CA ALA A 606 15.86 -17.40 10.59
C ALA A 606 16.25 -18.63 11.44
N ALA A 607 15.40 -19.03 12.39
CA ALA A 607 15.65 -20.16 13.28
C ALA A 607 15.22 -21.53 12.69
N ASN A 608 14.47 -21.57 11.59
CA ASN A 608 13.98 -22.80 10.98
C ASN A 608 14.18 -22.82 9.45
N ASP A 609 13.48 -21.97 8.72
CA ASP A 609 13.49 -21.87 7.26
C ASP A 609 13.52 -20.40 6.82
N SER A 610 14.31 -20.05 5.82
CA SER A 610 14.26 -18.70 5.22
C SER A 610 12.98 -18.54 4.40
N ILE A 611 12.72 -19.52 3.53
CA ILE A 611 11.47 -19.65 2.77
C ILE A 611 10.96 -21.07 2.94
N HIS A 612 9.68 -21.22 3.24
CA HIS A 612 9.01 -22.50 3.26
C HIS A 612 7.70 -22.45 2.48
N LEU A 613 7.63 -23.25 1.41
CA LEU A 613 6.40 -23.56 0.69
C LEU A 613 5.96 -24.96 1.08
N TRP A 614 4.75 -25.10 1.62
CA TRP A 614 4.29 -26.40 2.11
C TRP A 614 2.82 -26.66 1.79
N ASN A 615 2.55 -27.75 1.07
CA ASN A 615 1.20 -28.16 0.66
C ASN A 615 0.48 -27.11 -0.21
N CYS A 616 1.22 -26.41 -1.08
CA CYS A 616 0.67 -25.40 -1.98
C CYS A 616 0.34 -26.03 -3.34
N ALA A 617 -0.69 -25.55 -4.02
CA ALA A 617 -1.03 -25.92 -5.38
C ALA A 617 -1.59 -24.70 -6.12
N ALA A 618 -1.67 -24.78 -7.45
CA ALA A 618 -2.43 -23.84 -8.25
C ALA A 618 -3.93 -24.21 -8.30
N ILE A 619 -4.73 -23.31 -8.85
CA ILE A 619 -6.18 -23.42 -8.99
C ILE A 619 -6.51 -24.07 -10.35
N PRO A 620 -7.16 -25.24 -10.37
CA PRO A 620 -7.69 -25.81 -11.61
C PRO A 620 -8.86 -24.97 -12.11
N GLY A 621 -8.85 -24.57 -13.37
CA GLY A 621 -9.96 -23.93 -14.06
C GLY A 621 -10.85 -24.93 -14.81
N ASP A 622 -12.06 -24.50 -15.17
CA ASP A 622 -13.14 -25.35 -15.71
C ASP A 622 -12.79 -26.10 -17.02
N ASN A 623 -11.78 -25.65 -17.76
CA ASN A 623 -11.31 -26.25 -19.02
C ASN A 623 -9.88 -26.82 -18.95
N GLY A 624 -9.40 -27.14 -17.74
CA GLY A 624 -8.02 -27.60 -17.53
C GLY A 624 -6.96 -26.49 -17.61
N GLN A 625 -7.37 -25.22 -17.72
CA GLN A 625 -6.47 -24.08 -17.53
C GLN A 625 -6.04 -24.03 -16.06
N ILE A 626 -4.74 -23.93 -15.79
CA ILE A 626 -4.22 -23.72 -14.44
C ILE A 626 -4.09 -22.22 -14.22
N THR A 627 -4.69 -21.71 -13.14
CA THR A 627 -4.58 -20.32 -12.72
C THR A 627 -4.01 -20.26 -11.31
N GLY A 628 -3.31 -19.19 -10.94
CA GLY A 628 -2.66 -19.08 -9.63
C GLY A 628 -1.33 -19.83 -9.53
N GLY A 629 -0.99 -20.33 -8.34
CA GLY A 629 0.32 -20.86 -7.94
C GLY A 629 1.09 -19.89 -7.05
N VAL A 630 2.25 -20.34 -6.55
CA VAL A 630 3.14 -19.50 -5.73
C VAL A 630 4.38 -19.14 -6.53
N ARG A 631 4.62 -17.85 -6.74
CA ARG A 631 5.76 -17.31 -7.50
C ARG A 631 6.60 -16.44 -6.58
N ILE A 632 7.87 -16.77 -6.41
CA ILE A 632 8.80 -16.00 -5.57
C ILE A 632 9.98 -15.58 -6.41
N ALA A 633 10.30 -14.28 -6.40
CA ALA A 633 11.46 -13.75 -7.09
C ALA A 633 12.20 -12.66 -6.32
N GLY A 634 13.50 -12.50 -6.63
CA GLY A 634 14.35 -11.42 -6.12
C GLY A 634 14.61 -11.55 -4.63
N VAL A 635 15.17 -12.67 -4.19
CA VAL A 635 15.43 -12.94 -2.76
C VAL A 635 16.91 -13.19 -2.50
N GLU A 636 17.46 -12.42 -1.56
CA GLU A 636 18.72 -12.72 -0.88
C GLU A 636 18.42 -13.33 0.49
N ALA A 637 18.79 -14.59 0.68
CA ALA A 637 18.57 -15.34 1.91
C ALA A 637 19.90 -15.79 2.53
N ALA A 638 20.02 -15.75 3.86
CA ALA A 638 21.26 -16.15 4.54
C ALA A 638 21.02 -16.97 5.81
N GLY A 639 21.88 -17.97 6.01
CA GLY A 639 22.04 -18.74 7.24
C GLY A 639 21.05 -19.88 7.44
N ARG A 640 19.90 -19.87 6.75
CA ARG A 640 18.88 -20.92 6.85
C ARG A 640 18.32 -21.37 5.51
N ARG A 641 17.90 -22.64 5.48
CA ARG A 641 17.51 -23.35 4.25
C ARG A 641 16.28 -22.75 3.59
N ILE A 642 16.17 -22.97 2.28
CA ILE A 642 14.93 -22.77 1.50
C ILE A 642 14.31 -24.14 1.22
N ARG A 643 13.00 -24.25 1.42
CA ARG A 643 12.29 -25.52 1.29
C ARG A 643 10.97 -25.39 0.55
N VAL A 644 10.81 -26.19 -0.50
CA VAL A 644 9.54 -26.46 -1.17
C VAL A 644 9.15 -27.91 -0.90
N ARG A 645 7.98 -28.12 -0.30
CA ARG A 645 7.57 -29.44 0.18
C ARG A 645 6.12 -29.75 -0.16
N ASN A 646 5.91 -30.87 -0.85
CA ASN A 646 4.57 -31.37 -1.20
C ASN A 646 3.72 -30.30 -1.90
N SER A 647 4.37 -29.49 -2.74
CA SER A 647 3.76 -28.36 -3.42
C SER A 647 3.78 -28.57 -4.92
N ARG A 648 2.83 -27.91 -5.61
CA ARG A 648 2.65 -27.98 -7.04
C ARG A 648 2.54 -26.60 -7.68
N ASN A 649 2.97 -26.47 -8.93
CA ASN A 649 2.81 -25.24 -9.72
C ASN A 649 3.36 -24.00 -8.99
N CYS A 650 4.60 -24.12 -8.49
CA CYS A 650 5.31 -23.03 -7.84
C CYS A 650 6.57 -22.69 -8.63
N SER A 651 6.94 -21.42 -8.66
CA SER A 651 8.18 -20.95 -9.29
C SER A 651 9.03 -20.14 -8.32
N LEU A 652 10.33 -20.41 -8.34
CA LEU A 652 11.34 -19.61 -7.65
C LEU A 652 12.35 -19.13 -8.68
N THR A 653 12.57 -17.82 -8.74
CA THR A 653 13.45 -17.18 -9.74
C THR A 653 14.33 -16.13 -9.09
N ASP A 654 15.58 -15.94 -9.51
CA ASP A 654 16.46 -14.90 -8.98
C ASP A 654 16.59 -15.00 -7.44
N ILE A 655 17.13 -16.13 -6.98
CA ILE A 655 17.29 -16.45 -5.56
C ILE A 655 18.77 -16.67 -5.27
N SER A 656 19.31 -15.90 -4.33
CA SER A 656 20.63 -16.11 -3.75
C SER A 656 20.50 -16.62 -2.32
N LEU A 657 21.10 -17.78 -2.03
CA LEU A 657 21.10 -18.41 -0.71
C LEU A 657 22.53 -18.62 -0.21
N GLU A 658 22.87 -18.02 0.93
CA GLU A 658 24.18 -18.16 1.57
C GLU A 658 24.14 -19.04 2.83
N GLY A 659 25.09 -19.96 2.96
CA GLY A 659 25.39 -20.74 4.16
C GLY A 659 24.37 -21.83 4.52
N ALA A 660 23.47 -22.19 3.60
CA ALA A 660 22.45 -23.22 3.82
C ALA A 660 22.00 -23.90 2.53
N SER A 661 21.28 -25.03 2.66
CA SER A 661 20.81 -25.82 1.51
C SER A 661 19.46 -25.36 0.95
N PHE A 662 19.24 -25.62 -0.33
CA PHE A 662 17.96 -25.46 -1.03
C PHE A 662 17.36 -26.84 -1.30
N ALA A 663 16.08 -27.06 -0.96
CA ALA A 663 15.43 -28.36 -1.16
C ALA A 663 14.03 -28.26 -1.77
N VAL A 664 13.79 -29.05 -2.83
CA VAL A 664 12.49 -29.32 -3.43
C VAL A 664 12.13 -30.79 -3.19
N ILE A 665 11.01 -31.02 -2.53
CA ILE A 665 10.58 -32.34 -2.07
C ILE A 665 9.13 -32.56 -2.54
N GLY A 666 8.94 -33.25 -3.66
CA GLY A 666 7.63 -33.44 -4.29
C GLY A 666 6.64 -34.24 -3.44
N ALA A 667 7.09 -35.33 -2.81
CA ALA A 667 6.31 -36.13 -1.86
C ALA A 667 7.08 -36.36 -0.56
N THR A 668 6.36 -36.30 0.57
CA THR A 668 6.93 -36.54 1.90
C THR A 668 7.10 -38.02 2.25
N THR A 669 6.31 -38.88 1.61
CA THR A 669 6.36 -40.33 1.76
C THR A 669 6.88 -40.92 0.46
N ILE A 670 7.85 -41.83 0.58
CA ILE A 670 8.55 -42.41 -0.56
C ILE A 670 7.76 -43.63 -1.04
N SER A 671 7.18 -43.56 -2.24
CA SER A 671 6.86 -44.80 -2.98
C SER A 671 8.16 -45.32 -3.61
N PRO A 672 8.43 -46.64 -3.55
CA PRO A 672 9.52 -47.22 -4.30
C PRO A 672 9.27 -47.20 -5.82
N ASP A 673 8.03 -46.98 -6.27
CA ASP A 673 7.68 -46.90 -7.69
C ASP A 673 7.74 -45.44 -8.18
N LEU A 674 8.47 -45.21 -9.28
CA LEU A 674 8.56 -43.89 -9.94
C LEU A 674 7.23 -43.46 -10.57
N GLY A 675 6.34 -44.42 -10.89
CA GLY A 675 5.00 -44.17 -11.40
C GLY A 675 4.09 -43.46 -10.39
N ASP A 676 4.35 -43.61 -9.10
CA ASP A 676 3.53 -43.06 -8.02
C ASP A 676 3.93 -41.64 -7.59
N LEU A 677 5.03 -41.11 -8.14
CA LEU A 677 5.50 -39.78 -7.79
C LEU A 677 4.46 -38.71 -8.23
N PRO A 678 4.30 -37.61 -7.49
CA PRO A 678 3.35 -36.57 -7.86
C PRO A 678 3.93 -35.64 -8.94
N ASP A 679 3.09 -35.24 -9.90
CA ASP A 679 3.38 -34.10 -10.77
C ASP A 679 3.45 -32.83 -9.91
N SER A 680 4.65 -32.26 -9.88
CA SER A 680 5.01 -31.13 -9.02
C SER A 680 5.01 -29.81 -9.79
N ASP A 681 5.38 -29.79 -11.07
CA ASP A 681 5.38 -28.56 -11.89
C ASP A 681 6.12 -27.40 -11.20
N ILE A 682 7.28 -27.70 -10.62
CA ILE A 682 8.11 -26.70 -9.94
C ILE A 682 9.11 -26.13 -10.94
N ALA A 683 9.13 -24.80 -11.05
CA ALA A 683 10.07 -24.06 -11.88
C ALA A 683 11.15 -23.41 -11.00
N LEU A 684 12.42 -23.62 -11.36
CA LEU A 684 13.58 -23.00 -10.74
C LEU A 684 14.40 -22.29 -11.81
N ASP A 685 14.75 -21.03 -11.60
CA ASP A 685 15.58 -20.28 -12.54
C ASP A 685 16.44 -19.24 -11.80
N ASP A 686 17.65 -18.96 -12.28
CA ASP A 686 18.58 -18.03 -11.63
C ASP A 686 18.73 -18.27 -10.12
N ILE A 687 18.97 -19.53 -9.75
CA ILE A 687 19.19 -19.92 -8.35
C ILE A 687 20.69 -20.05 -8.07
N VAL A 688 21.17 -19.33 -7.07
CA VAL A 688 22.55 -19.40 -6.58
C VAL A 688 22.54 -19.87 -5.13
N VAL A 689 23.26 -20.97 -4.83
CA VAL A 689 23.44 -21.49 -3.47
C VAL A 689 24.93 -21.49 -3.14
N THR A 690 25.35 -20.72 -2.14
CA THR A 690 26.76 -20.65 -1.69
C THR A 690 26.90 -21.26 -0.30
N GLY A 691 27.90 -22.11 -0.08
CA GLY A 691 28.13 -22.76 1.23
C GLY A 691 27.07 -23.81 1.59
N GLY A 692 26.31 -24.29 0.61
CA GLY A 692 25.20 -25.24 0.77
C GLY A 692 25.06 -26.19 -0.40
N SER A 693 23.99 -26.99 -0.40
CA SER A 693 23.67 -27.96 -1.46
C SER A 693 22.27 -27.74 -2.01
N LEU A 694 22.02 -28.19 -3.25
CA LEU A 694 20.70 -28.19 -3.86
C LEU A 694 20.17 -29.61 -4.04
N LEU A 695 18.96 -29.86 -3.53
CA LEU A 695 18.29 -31.16 -3.59
C LEU A 695 16.93 -31.02 -4.30
N VAL A 696 16.71 -31.82 -5.34
CA VAL A 696 15.39 -32.05 -5.94
C VAL A 696 15.07 -33.53 -5.80
N GLN A 697 13.93 -33.84 -5.16
CA GLN A 697 13.57 -35.23 -4.93
C GLN A 697 12.08 -35.53 -4.91
N ASN A 698 11.77 -36.81 -5.14
CA ASN A 698 10.46 -37.43 -4.96
C ASN A 698 9.33 -36.71 -5.71
N GLY A 699 9.53 -36.38 -6.98
CA GLY A 699 8.51 -35.69 -7.76
C GLY A 699 8.69 -35.85 -9.26
N ARG A 700 7.72 -35.34 -9.99
CA ARG A 700 7.70 -35.36 -11.45
C ARG A 700 7.52 -33.94 -12.00
N GLY A 701 8.06 -33.69 -13.18
CA GLY A 701 7.83 -32.46 -13.93
C GLY A 701 8.47 -31.24 -13.28
N PHE A 702 9.75 -31.02 -13.56
CA PHE A 702 10.50 -29.86 -13.08
C PHE A 702 10.97 -29.03 -14.27
N THR A 703 10.88 -27.71 -14.17
CA THR A 703 11.50 -26.82 -15.14
C THR A 703 12.69 -26.16 -14.48
N VAL A 704 13.88 -26.29 -15.06
CA VAL A 704 15.10 -25.73 -14.50
C VAL A 704 15.82 -24.94 -15.58
N GLY A 705 15.91 -23.63 -15.40
CA GLY A 705 16.71 -22.74 -16.25
C GLY A 705 18.17 -22.78 -15.81
N SER A 706 18.60 -21.81 -14.99
CA SER A 706 19.95 -21.78 -14.43
C SER A 706 20.00 -22.13 -12.93
N LEU A 707 20.94 -22.99 -12.55
CA LEU A 707 21.28 -23.32 -11.16
C LEU A 707 22.78 -23.24 -10.95
N GLU A 708 23.22 -22.56 -9.91
CA GLU A 708 24.61 -22.49 -9.50
C GLU A 708 24.77 -22.89 -8.02
N VAL A 709 25.71 -23.79 -7.75
CA VAL A 709 26.12 -24.15 -6.39
C VAL A 709 27.60 -23.85 -6.21
N ARG A 710 27.96 -23.07 -5.19
CA ARG A 710 29.32 -22.68 -4.84
C ARG A 710 29.68 -23.18 -3.45
N ASP A 711 30.92 -23.62 -3.27
CA ASP A 711 31.48 -23.95 -1.95
C ASP A 711 30.64 -24.95 -1.15
N ALA A 712 30.04 -25.93 -1.84
CA ALA A 712 29.19 -26.90 -1.19
C ALA A 712 29.97 -27.68 -0.12
N PRO A 713 29.42 -27.89 1.09
CA PRO A 713 30.12 -28.58 2.16
C PRO A 713 30.44 -30.03 1.79
N THR A 714 29.52 -30.69 1.09
CA THR A 714 29.66 -32.09 0.66
C THR A 714 29.27 -32.20 -0.82
N ASP A 715 28.03 -32.56 -1.10
CA ASP A 715 27.50 -32.71 -2.44
C ASP A 715 27.02 -31.37 -2.99
N GLY A 716 27.17 -31.17 -4.29
CA GLY A 716 26.69 -29.96 -4.98
C GLY A 716 25.19 -30.02 -5.25
N VAL A 717 24.82 -30.68 -6.34
CA VAL A 717 23.43 -30.82 -6.81
C VAL A 717 22.99 -32.29 -6.77
N ILE A 718 21.79 -32.55 -6.29
CA ILE A 718 21.23 -33.89 -6.15
C ILE A 718 19.83 -33.94 -6.78
N PHE A 719 19.66 -34.84 -7.75
CA PHE A 719 18.36 -35.30 -8.22
C PHE A 719 18.15 -36.74 -7.75
N GLN A 720 17.09 -36.97 -6.98
CA GLN A 720 16.79 -38.29 -6.41
C GLN A 720 15.31 -38.65 -6.53
N ASN A 721 14.97 -39.78 -7.16
CA ASN A 721 13.58 -40.16 -7.43
C ASN A 721 12.84 -39.05 -8.20
N VAL A 722 13.36 -38.71 -9.38
CA VAL A 722 12.86 -37.61 -10.20
C VAL A 722 12.49 -38.13 -11.58
N VAL A 723 11.28 -37.82 -12.04
CA VAL A 723 10.81 -38.18 -13.38
C VAL A 723 10.52 -36.92 -14.17
N GLN A 724 11.03 -36.83 -15.39
CA GLN A 724 10.60 -35.83 -16.37
C GLN A 724 9.62 -36.48 -17.35
N PRO A 725 8.34 -36.08 -17.36
CA PRO A 725 7.40 -36.55 -18.37
C PRO A 725 7.83 -36.14 -19.78
N ALA A 726 7.39 -36.90 -20.79
CA ALA A 726 7.67 -36.57 -22.19
C ALA A 726 7.16 -35.16 -22.53
N GLY A 727 8.03 -34.34 -23.13
CA GLY A 727 7.71 -32.96 -23.50
C GLY A 727 8.12 -31.89 -22.48
N TYR A 728 8.61 -32.28 -21.28
CA TYR A 728 9.26 -31.31 -20.39
C TYR A 728 10.59 -30.84 -20.97
N PRO A 729 10.95 -29.56 -20.75
CA PRO A 729 12.22 -29.02 -21.21
C PRO A 729 13.39 -29.70 -20.50
N ALA A 730 14.53 -29.73 -21.19
CA ALA A 730 15.79 -30.07 -20.55
C ALA A 730 16.12 -29.04 -19.45
N VAL A 731 16.88 -29.49 -18.45
CA VAL A 731 17.55 -28.58 -17.51
C VAL A 731 18.57 -27.78 -18.31
N SER A 732 18.41 -26.45 -18.36
CA SER A 732 19.19 -25.63 -19.30
C SER A 732 20.66 -25.51 -18.90
N SER A 733 20.94 -25.24 -17.62
CA SER A 733 22.31 -25.17 -17.11
C SER A 733 22.44 -25.48 -15.62
N ILE A 734 23.49 -26.20 -15.27
CA ILE A 734 23.95 -26.41 -13.89
C ILE A 734 25.42 -25.99 -13.82
N ALA A 735 25.78 -25.18 -12.82
CA ALA A 735 27.16 -24.87 -12.48
C ALA A 735 27.46 -25.30 -11.05
N VAL A 736 28.57 -26.02 -10.84
CA VAL A 736 29.05 -26.41 -9.52
C VAL A 736 30.51 -25.98 -9.38
N THR A 737 30.78 -25.09 -8.44
CA THR A 737 32.10 -24.51 -8.21
C THR A 737 32.58 -24.84 -6.81
N TYR A 738 33.76 -25.42 -6.70
CA TYR A 738 34.41 -25.77 -5.43
C TYR A 738 33.53 -26.63 -4.51
N PRO A 739 32.99 -27.78 -4.97
CA PRO A 739 32.24 -28.67 -4.08
C PRO A 739 33.16 -29.32 -3.02
N ASN A 740 32.55 -30.01 -2.05
CA ASN A 740 33.19 -30.80 -1.00
C ASN A 740 34.18 -30.06 -0.09
N ARG A 741 33.79 -28.89 0.43
CA ARG A 741 34.60 -28.14 1.40
C ARG A 741 34.93 -28.94 2.67
N ASN A 742 34.13 -29.95 3.03
CA ASN A 742 34.37 -30.82 4.19
C ASN A 742 35.31 -32.00 3.89
N ASN A 743 35.81 -32.13 2.66
CA ASN A 743 36.68 -33.23 2.23
C ASN A 743 36.09 -34.63 2.54
N GLN A 744 34.77 -34.77 2.37
CA GLN A 744 34.05 -36.00 2.58
C GLN A 744 34.35 -36.99 1.45
N ALA A 745 34.81 -38.19 1.82
CA ALA A 745 35.02 -39.27 0.87
C ALA A 745 33.71 -39.65 0.18
N GLY A 746 33.72 -39.71 -1.15
CA GLY A 746 32.56 -40.09 -1.96
C GLY A 746 31.52 -38.98 -2.17
N ALA A 747 31.82 -37.73 -1.81
CA ALA A 747 30.99 -36.59 -2.20
C ALA A 747 30.89 -36.47 -3.74
N ARG A 748 29.73 -35.99 -4.21
CA ARG A 748 29.43 -35.84 -5.64
C ARG A 748 29.10 -34.38 -5.98
N ALA A 749 29.68 -33.87 -7.06
CA ALA A 749 29.30 -32.56 -7.57
C ALA A 749 27.86 -32.60 -8.12
N LEU A 750 27.52 -33.67 -8.85
CA LEU A 750 26.17 -33.95 -9.35
C LEU A 750 25.81 -35.42 -9.07
N LEU A 751 24.65 -35.67 -8.45
CA LEU A 751 24.07 -36.99 -8.28
C LEU A 751 22.75 -37.10 -9.05
N LEU A 752 22.65 -38.10 -9.94
CA LEU A 752 21.43 -38.50 -10.62
C LEU A 752 21.06 -39.92 -10.17
N ALA A 753 20.16 -40.01 -9.20
CA ALA A 753 19.80 -41.25 -8.53
C ALA A 753 18.32 -41.62 -8.72
N LYS A 754 18.06 -42.78 -9.31
CA LYS A 754 16.70 -43.27 -9.62
C LYS A 754 15.89 -42.21 -10.40
N CYS A 755 16.50 -41.66 -11.43
CA CYS A 755 15.91 -40.62 -12.29
C CYS A 755 15.38 -41.21 -13.60
N GLN A 756 14.32 -40.63 -14.17
CA GLN A 756 13.76 -41.04 -15.46
C GLN A 756 13.54 -39.84 -16.39
N GLY A 757 13.99 -39.93 -17.64
CA GLY A 757 13.69 -38.94 -18.70
C GLY A 757 14.38 -37.58 -18.55
N LEU A 758 15.38 -37.47 -17.67
CA LEU A 758 16.04 -36.21 -17.31
C LEU A 758 17.18 -35.88 -18.26
N THR A 759 17.07 -34.78 -19.01
CA THR A 759 18.15 -34.23 -19.84
C THR A 759 18.71 -32.96 -19.19
N ILE A 760 20.03 -32.84 -19.12
CA ILE A 760 20.78 -31.64 -18.73
C ILE A 760 21.57 -31.17 -19.94
N ASP A 761 21.28 -29.96 -20.43
CA ASP A 761 21.91 -29.42 -21.64
C ASP A 761 23.35 -29.00 -21.38
N ASN A 762 23.59 -28.25 -20.29
CA ASN A 762 24.91 -27.75 -19.92
C ASN A 762 25.21 -28.03 -18.44
N TYR A 763 26.39 -28.58 -18.17
CA TYR A 763 26.88 -28.82 -16.82
C TYR A 763 28.34 -28.39 -16.70
N ASP A 764 28.59 -27.30 -15.97
CA ASP A 764 29.93 -26.82 -15.69
C ASP A 764 30.35 -27.20 -14.27
N LEU A 765 31.52 -27.84 -14.15
CA LEU A 765 32.13 -28.20 -12.88
C LEU A 765 33.54 -27.59 -12.78
N ILE A 766 33.76 -26.78 -11.76
CA ILE A 766 35.08 -26.30 -11.37
C ILE A 766 35.42 -26.91 -10.01
N GLN A 767 36.45 -27.74 -9.97
CA GLN A 767 36.99 -28.32 -8.75
C GLN A 767 38.36 -27.70 -8.46
N ASP A 768 38.68 -27.49 -7.19
CA ASP A 768 40.02 -27.16 -6.72
C ASP A 768 40.78 -28.44 -6.29
N ASP A 769 41.49 -28.40 -5.17
CA ASP A 769 42.25 -29.52 -4.60
C ASP A 769 41.41 -30.50 -3.77
N HIS A 770 40.10 -30.25 -3.57
CA HIS A 770 39.21 -31.14 -2.83
C HIS A 770 38.67 -32.26 -3.74
N PRO A 771 38.94 -33.55 -3.44
CA PRO A 771 38.48 -34.65 -4.28
C PRO A 771 36.95 -34.73 -4.37
N ILE A 772 36.42 -34.96 -5.57
CA ILE A 772 34.98 -35.11 -5.82
C ILE A 772 34.71 -36.14 -6.92
N ARG A 773 33.55 -36.78 -6.89
CA ARG A 773 32.97 -37.43 -8.07
C ARG A 773 32.32 -36.37 -8.95
N SER A 774 32.79 -36.23 -10.19
CA SER A 774 32.35 -35.15 -11.08
C SER A 774 30.87 -35.28 -11.46
N VAL A 775 30.41 -36.50 -11.70
CA VAL A 775 28.99 -36.87 -11.80
C VAL A 775 28.84 -38.32 -11.36
N GLU A 776 27.75 -38.62 -10.67
CA GLU A 776 27.34 -39.99 -10.39
C GLU A 776 25.95 -40.27 -10.98
N ILE A 777 25.88 -41.21 -11.92
CA ILE A 777 24.63 -41.73 -12.47
C ILE A 777 24.45 -43.13 -11.89
N GLY A 778 23.38 -43.30 -11.13
CA GLY A 778 23.20 -44.50 -10.32
C GLY A 778 21.84 -44.57 -9.68
N GLY A 779 21.75 -45.32 -8.60
CA GLY A 779 20.51 -45.53 -7.88
C GLY A 779 19.62 -46.53 -8.60
N GLY A 780 19.02 -47.40 -7.81
CA GLY A 780 18.07 -48.38 -8.30
C GLY A 780 17.83 -49.48 -7.29
N ASP A 781 16.68 -50.10 -7.43
CA ASP A 781 16.26 -51.27 -6.68
C ASP A 781 15.37 -52.13 -7.58
N ALA A 782 14.73 -53.15 -6.98
CA ALA A 782 13.85 -54.05 -7.71
C ALA A 782 12.60 -53.37 -8.30
N ALA A 783 12.23 -52.16 -7.83
CA ALA A 783 11.07 -51.44 -8.30
C ALA A 783 11.40 -50.49 -9.46
N ALA A 784 12.53 -49.78 -9.39
CA ALA A 784 12.97 -48.92 -10.49
C ALA A 784 14.48 -48.64 -10.47
N VAL A 785 15.03 -48.36 -11.64
CA VAL A 785 16.42 -47.94 -11.89
C VAL A 785 16.45 -46.55 -12.52
N THR A 786 17.61 -45.90 -12.54
CA THR A 786 17.80 -44.72 -13.39
C THR A 786 17.71 -45.10 -14.87
N SER A 787 16.87 -44.38 -15.65
CA SER A 787 16.74 -44.59 -17.09
C SER A 787 16.57 -43.30 -17.88
N ASP A 788 16.97 -43.31 -19.15
CA ASP A 788 16.67 -42.23 -20.10
C ASP A 788 17.21 -40.86 -19.62
N VAL A 789 18.43 -40.86 -19.09
CA VAL A 789 19.10 -39.67 -18.53
C VAL A 789 20.24 -39.23 -19.43
N ALA A 790 20.31 -37.94 -19.76
CA ALA A 790 21.38 -37.41 -20.61
C ALA A 790 22.03 -36.18 -20.00
N VAL A 791 23.36 -36.11 -20.05
CA VAL A 791 24.15 -34.90 -19.79
C VAL A 791 24.88 -34.54 -21.08
N MET A 792 24.42 -33.49 -21.75
CA MET A 792 24.73 -33.20 -23.15
C MET A 792 26.03 -32.44 -23.34
N ASN A 793 26.32 -31.44 -22.51
CA ASN A 793 27.58 -30.70 -22.55
C ASN A 793 28.13 -30.54 -21.13
N MET A 794 28.96 -31.48 -20.70
CA MET A 794 29.65 -31.38 -19.42
C MET A 794 31.06 -30.81 -19.61
N ASN A 795 31.36 -29.65 -19.00
CA ASN A 795 32.72 -29.12 -18.92
C ASN A 795 33.25 -29.27 -17.50
N TYR A 796 34.37 -29.94 -17.35
CA TYR A 796 34.98 -30.20 -16.04
C TYR A 796 36.43 -29.71 -16.02
N VAL A 797 36.68 -28.73 -15.14
CA VAL A 797 38.01 -28.22 -14.82
C VAL A 797 38.45 -28.73 -13.45
N SER A 798 39.57 -29.44 -13.40
CA SER A 798 40.12 -30.01 -12.16
C SER A 798 41.36 -29.24 -11.67
N GLY A 799 41.35 -28.84 -10.41
CA GLY A 799 42.51 -28.32 -9.69
C GLY A 799 43.50 -29.41 -9.26
N ILE A 800 43.08 -30.69 -9.32
CA ILE A 800 43.96 -31.84 -9.13
C ILE A 800 44.45 -32.29 -10.51
N VAL A 801 45.52 -33.08 -10.55
CA VAL A 801 45.91 -33.86 -11.73
C VAL A 801 45.36 -35.29 -11.58
N PRO A 802 44.06 -35.56 -11.79
CA PRO A 802 43.52 -36.90 -11.62
C PRO A 802 43.87 -37.80 -12.81
N LEU A 803 44.01 -39.10 -12.54
CA LEU A 803 44.20 -40.15 -13.57
C LEU A 803 42.93 -40.42 -14.40
N SER A 804 41.78 -39.90 -13.97
CA SER A 804 40.45 -40.10 -14.56
C SER A 804 39.55 -38.91 -14.20
N PRO A 805 38.60 -38.52 -15.05
CA PRO A 805 37.69 -37.41 -14.79
C PRO A 805 36.66 -37.67 -13.65
N GLY A 806 36.78 -38.78 -12.92
CA GLY A 806 36.04 -38.99 -11.67
C GLY A 806 34.52 -39.20 -11.80
N HIS A 807 34.00 -39.41 -13.01
CA HIS A 807 32.60 -39.79 -13.20
C HIS A 807 32.36 -41.22 -12.72
N VAL A 808 31.17 -41.49 -12.19
CA VAL A 808 30.79 -42.80 -11.65
C VAL A 808 29.47 -43.24 -12.27
N ILE A 809 29.47 -44.43 -12.88
CA ILE A 809 28.25 -45.14 -13.29
C ILE A 809 28.12 -46.35 -12.39
N GLN A 810 27.02 -46.45 -11.62
CA GLN A 810 26.82 -47.58 -10.73
C GLN A 810 26.55 -48.88 -11.54
N GLY A 811 27.28 -49.95 -11.21
CA GLY A 811 27.08 -51.28 -11.81
C GLY A 811 26.19 -52.20 -10.97
N GLY A 812 25.96 -53.42 -11.46
CA GLY A 812 25.20 -54.47 -10.74
C GLY A 812 23.82 -54.73 -11.31
N ALA A 813 22.98 -55.48 -10.57
CA ALA A 813 21.65 -55.92 -11.02
C ALA A 813 20.66 -54.77 -11.27
N TRP A 814 20.92 -53.60 -10.69
CA TRP A 814 20.08 -52.40 -10.75
C TRP A 814 20.84 -51.20 -11.33
N ALA A 815 21.80 -51.47 -12.22
CA ALA A 815 22.56 -50.43 -12.91
C ALA A 815 21.66 -49.53 -13.77
N PRO A 816 22.05 -48.26 -14.01
CA PRO A 816 21.33 -47.38 -14.92
C PRO A 816 21.26 -47.94 -16.34
N VAL A 817 20.15 -47.67 -17.03
CA VAL A 817 19.93 -48.04 -18.44
C VAL A 817 19.70 -46.78 -19.27
N SER A 818 19.96 -46.84 -20.58
CA SER A 818 19.67 -45.72 -21.51
C SER A 818 20.13 -44.34 -21.01
N TRP A 819 21.40 -44.21 -20.63
CA TRP A 819 21.98 -42.93 -20.21
C TRP A 819 22.88 -42.33 -21.29
N TYR A 820 23.30 -41.06 -21.17
CA TYR A 820 24.25 -40.44 -22.08
C TYR A 820 25.10 -39.43 -21.32
N LEU A 821 26.41 -39.45 -21.55
CA LEU A 821 27.34 -38.48 -20.96
C LEU A 821 28.36 -38.02 -22.01
N ASN A 822 28.35 -36.72 -22.28
CA ASN A 822 29.32 -36.06 -23.15
C ASN A 822 30.14 -35.06 -22.34
N LEU A 823 31.39 -35.45 -22.05
CA LEU A 823 32.25 -34.81 -21.07
C LEU A 823 33.55 -34.30 -21.70
N TYR A 824 33.78 -33.00 -21.57
CA TYR A 824 35.04 -32.33 -21.83
C TYR A 824 35.76 -32.09 -20.51
N TYR A 825 36.95 -32.67 -20.38
CA TYR A 825 37.75 -32.63 -19.17
C TYR A 825 39.07 -31.90 -19.43
N SER A 826 39.50 -31.06 -18.48
CA SER A 826 40.85 -30.48 -18.44
C SER A 826 41.33 -30.29 -17.01
N ASP A 827 42.63 -30.46 -16.76
CA ASP A 827 43.25 -29.95 -15.54
C ASP A 827 43.63 -28.47 -15.69
N THR A 828 43.73 -27.76 -14.56
CA THR A 828 44.08 -26.33 -14.51
C THR A 828 45.45 -26.00 -15.11
N ALA A 829 46.35 -27.00 -15.19
CA ALA A 829 47.67 -26.85 -15.80
C ALA A 829 47.65 -27.05 -17.33
N GLY A 830 46.52 -27.46 -17.91
CA GLY A 830 46.37 -27.80 -19.32
C GLY A 830 47.21 -29.01 -19.76
N GLN A 831 47.68 -29.83 -18.81
CA GLN A 831 48.55 -30.98 -19.07
C GLN A 831 47.77 -32.25 -19.38
N ASN A 832 46.58 -32.41 -18.82
CA ASN A 832 45.65 -33.47 -19.15
C ASN A 832 44.33 -32.88 -19.62
N SER A 833 43.93 -33.24 -20.83
CA SER A 833 42.61 -32.93 -21.38
C SER A 833 42.06 -34.13 -22.14
N GLY A 834 40.75 -34.32 -22.10
CA GLY A 834 40.11 -35.44 -22.78
C GLY A 834 38.65 -35.15 -23.13
N HIS A 835 38.18 -35.82 -24.17
CA HIS A 835 36.76 -35.85 -24.54
C HIS A 835 36.26 -37.27 -24.34
N TYR A 836 35.26 -37.42 -23.49
CA TYR A 836 34.66 -38.69 -23.12
C TYR A 836 33.21 -38.69 -23.59
N LEU A 837 32.93 -39.55 -24.57
CA LEU A 837 31.58 -39.81 -25.03
C LEU A 837 31.18 -41.20 -24.53
N HIS A 838 30.25 -41.26 -23.59
CA HIS A 838 29.73 -42.51 -23.08
C HIS A 838 28.29 -42.70 -23.57
N VAL A 839 28.10 -43.80 -24.31
CA VAL A 839 26.81 -44.26 -24.83
C VAL A 839 26.65 -45.72 -24.35
N PRO A 840 25.56 -46.09 -23.67
CA PRO A 840 25.29 -47.42 -23.14
C PRO A 840 25.27 -48.52 -24.20
#